data_AF-A0A268TAS3-F1
#
_entry.id   AF-A0A268TAS3-F1
#
_cell.length_a   1.000
_cell.length_b   1.000
_cell.length_c   1.000
_cell.angle_alpha   90.00
_cell.angle_beta   90.00
_cell.angle_gamma   90.00
#
_symmetry.space_group_name_H-M   'P 1'
#
loop_
_entity.id
_entity.type
_entity.pdbx_description
1 polymer ?
#
loop_
_entity_poly.entity_id
_entity_poly.type
_entity_poly.pdbx_seq_one_letter_code
_entity_poly.pdbx_strand_id
1 'polypeptide(L)'
;MVTKILGIDIGITSIGWGLIEVDNDNKENSRIIDCGVRLFSKAENPKDGKSLALPRRLARSTRRNFKRKRVRVKQIKILLSKYLDIKLEDFISEDEHLPEFFITNKNFISPWQLRSDGLDRKLNNKEFARVLLHIAKRRGYNDKTNISEETIENKESKIILEAINTNKEQMQKAGYRTIGEMMFKKYYNKEISKGKYENVRNHKSKDSKEISYRRSIGREELKKEIEILFCAQRKFGNQKATQDMQKSYMDIAFYQRDLKSFESMVGDCEFFKDQKRACKCCFSAEKFINLGKIINTLIFVQKYAGEVYSKEKIQEKIQEILSEAEKTKLGITYKKLRKILNLEGVEKFEFSALDYTKISKIKTGEEEIIKQKDPESQIFIKFEKYHKLKDYLSEFSEEFEKLSQETLDNIANIIAFNKSPKILEEKLSFLSISEAMRQKLIQNQLNFNQTINLSLKALYKILPIMEQGSNYREALEEAKLLKQDSNNKKDFLPPLSETEEFSNVLNPVVNRAISQYRKVVNSVLRKYGEVHKIHIELAREVGKSFADRKKIEKEQKELYERNQEALKICKTIGLEPNGQNILKVKLWIRQNEICVYSGKKISSNDLKNDKKDNSKNNKEDDKKLEIDHIYPLSRSLDDSQNNKVLVFAKVNDEKNDRTPYEWLKGNEQKWNTLIIRLRTMCNLPENVKRKIVDKNFMDKKLGTRGEYLTRNLNDTGYISRLVSQYTNEYLKFLPLEENENIYLKSGVKSSKKHIVVISGSLTAMLRHYWGLDSKNRDTHLHHAQDALILAFTTDSNIKAFTDYLKSKEEGYYKKIKADRKALELRKSDNKAKYLLRDPIKNFRSKTKEAVEKIFISRASQRKVTGTLHEETIRSKKDYFKSYGGEKGVQKALELGKIRQINGGIFDNGDMVRVDIFKSKDKGKYYVVPVYSYDIAIGKLPNKAIVYGKDKEGVIKDWLEMDSNYEFCFSLFRNDLVQIQTKKMQNFEYAYYVSTDSGTGSLTFRHHSNYLSSESEKVFFKIKKSSGFLAQNCGIQDLKIFKKCIVSVLGEINEAKFEPRKDIKLKTTKK
;
A
#
# COMPACT_ATOMS: atom_id res chain seq x y z
N MET A 1 16.19 -19.76 35.61
CA MET A 1 16.11 -18.28 35.43
C MET A 1 14.74 -17.90 34.88
N VAL A 2 14.05 -16.93 35.50
CA VAL A 2 12.73 -16.48 35.03
C VAL A 2 12.87 -15.42 33.94
N THR A 3 12.38 -15.73 32.74
CA THR A 3 12.48 -14.86 31.56
C THR A 3 11.18 -14.07 31.35
N LYS A 4 11.26 -12.74 31.32
CA LYS A 4 10.14 -11.86 30.92
C LYS A 4 10.05 -11.74 29.40
N ILE A 5 8.92 -12.14 28.82
CA ILE A 5 8.70 -12.17 27.37
C ILE A 5 7.46 -11.37 27.02
N LEU A 6 7.59 -10.45 26.06
CA LEU A 6 6.49 -9.66 25.52
C LEU A 6 6.14 -10.16 24.11
N GLY A 7 4.98 -10.78 23.96
CA GLY A 7 4.40 -11.14 22.67
C GLY A 7 3.58 -9.99 22.08
N ILE A 8 3.73 -9.74 20.78
CA ILE A 8 3.06 -8.67 20.05
C ILE A 8 2.51 -9.19 18.71
N ASP A 9 1.20 -9.10 18.52
CA ASP A 9 0.51 -9.33 17.24
C ASP A 9 0.22 -7.99 16.55
N ILE A 10 0.93 -7.66 15.47
CA ILE A 10 0.79 -6.39 14.74
C ILE A 10 -0.11 -6.56 13.52
N GLY A 11 -1.31 -5.96 13.59
CA GLY A 11 -2.25 -5.84 12.48
C GLY A 11 -2.24 -4.47 11.79
N ILE A 12 -3.10 -4.32 10.77
CA ILE A 12 -3.27 -3.04 10.04
C ILE A 12 -4.06 -1.99 10.86
N THR A 13 -4.93 -2.45 11.75
CA THR A 13 -5.82 -1.60 12.58
C THR A 13 -5.85 -2.02 14.05
N SER A 14 -5.03 -2.99 14.44
CA SER A 14 -5.00 -3.59 15.76
C SER A 14 -3.56 -3.95 16.16
N ILE A 15 -3.29 -3.91 17.46
CA ILE A 15 -2.10 -4.49 18.08
C ILE A 15 -2.57 -5.30 19.28
N GLY A 16 -2.36 -6.60 19.25
CA GLY A 16 -2.45 -7.45 20.43
C GLY A 16 -1.13 -7.45 21.17
N TRP A 17 -1.16 -7.46 22.49
CA TRP A 17 0.05 -7.60 23.32
C TRP A 17 -0.22 -8.54 24.50
N GLY A 18 0.81 -9.27 24.91
CA GLY A 18 0.77 -10.18 26.06
C GLY A 18 2.14 -10.26 26.71
N LEU A 19 2.21 -10.00 28.01
CA LEU A 19 3.43 -10.05 28.82
C LEU A 19 3.37 -11.27 29.74
N ILE A 20 4.44 -12.06 29.75
CA ILE A 20 4.54 -13.29 30.55
C ILE A 20 5.89 -13.40 31.24
N GLU A 21 5.93 -14.23 32.27
CA GLU A 21 7.15 -14.76 32.88
C GLU A 21 7.21 -16.26 32.62
N VAL A 22 8.35 -16.74 32.11
CA VAL A 22 8.59 -18.15 31.83
C VAL A 22 9.82 -18.61 32.58
N ASP A 23 9.65 -19.67 33.34
CA ASP A 23 10.73 -20.43 33.96
C ASP A 23 10.84 -21.77 33.23
N ASN A 24 11.96 -21.97 32.53
CA ASN A 24 12.19 -23.18 31.73
C ASN A 24 12.42 -24.42 32.60
N ASP A 25 12.88 -24.23 33.83
CA ASP A 25 13.22 -25.31 34.76
C ASP A 25 12.01 -25.72 35.59
N ASN A 26 11.13 -24.76 35.91
CA ASN A 26 9.90 -24.99 36.63
C ASN A 26 8.68 -24.30 36.00
N LYS A 27 7.87 -25.07 35.27
CA LYS A 27 6.62 -24.57 34.64
C LYS A 27 5.61 -23.99 35.65
N GLU A 28 5.68 -24.32 36.94
CA GLU A 28 4.77 -23.75 37.96
C GLU A 28 5.07 -22.28 38.26
N ASN A 29 6.32 -21.85 38.08
CA ASN A 29 6.75 -20.45 38.23
C ASN A 29 6.37 -19.58 37.01
N SER A 30 5.88 -20.20 35.93
CA SER A 30 5.50 -19.49 34.71
C SER A 30 4.08 -18.92 34.80
N ARG A 31 3.90 -17.64 34.45
CA ARG A 31 2.61 -16.94 34.58
C ARG A 31 2.38 -15.90 33.50
N ILE A 32 1.10 -15.59 33.28
CA ILE A 32 0.66 -14.43 32.51
C ILE A 32 0.69 -13.21 33.44
N ILE A 33 1.39 -12.15 33.05
CA ILE A 33 1.44 -10.90 33.82
C ILE A 33 0.27 -10.01 33.44
N ASP A 34 0.13 -9.69 32.14
CA ASP A 34 -0.98 -8.87 31.62
C ASP A 34 -1.10 -9.04 30.09
N CYS A 35 -2.22 -8.65 29.51
CA CYS A 35 -2.44 -8.63 28.08
C CYS A 35 -3.49 -7.59 27.67
N GLY A 36 -3.51 -7.23 26.38
CA GLY A 36 -4.48 -6.25 25.90
C GLY A 36 -4.51 -6.06 24.40
N VAL A 37 -5.41 -5.20 23.95
CA VAL A 37 -5.60 -4.88 22.53
C VAL A 37 -5.71 -3.37 22.33
N ARG A 38 -4.90 -2.85 21.39
CA ARG A 38 -4.96 -1.46 20.92
C ARG A 38 -5.48 -1.39 19.49
N LEU A 39 -6.63 -0.74 19.30
CA LEU A 39 -7.21 -0.50 17.98
C LEU A 39 -6.97 0.94 17.51
N PHE A 40 -6.78 1.09 16.20
CA PHE A 40 -6.53 2.38 15.56
C PHE A 40 -7.08 2.42 14.13
N SER A 41 -7.36 3.62 13.63
CA SER A 41 -7.90 3.79 12.29
C SER A 41 -6.86 3.52 11.21
N LYS A 42 -7.28 2.89 10.12
CA LYS A 42 -6.48 2.68 8.90
C LYS A 42 -5.97 4.01 8.31
N ALA A 43 -4.73 4.03 7.80
CA ALA A 43 -4.09 5.24 7.24
C ALA A 43 -4.32 5.46 5.73
N GLU A 44 -5.42 4.94 5.21
CA GLU A 44 -5.81 4.99 3.81
C GLU A 44 -7.34 4.93 3.72
N ASN A 45 -7.89 5.29 2.57
CA ASN A 45 -9.31 5.15 2.31
C ASN A 45 -9.70 3.66 2.25
N PRO A 46 -10.66 3.19 3.06
CA PRO A 46 -11.09 1.79 3.05
C PRO A 46 -11.68 1.32 1.71
N LYS A 47 -12.26 2.23 0.91
CA LYS A 47 -12.94 1.89 -0.34
C LYS A 47 -11.99 1.63 -1.50
N ASP A 48 -10.98 2.48 -1.67
CA ASP A 48 -10.09 2.46 -2.85
C ASP A 48 -8.59 2.39 -2.51
N GLY A 49 -8.23 2.33 -1.23
CA GLY A 49 -6.85 2.20 -0.76
C GLY A 49 -5.98 3.44 -0.98
N LYS A 50 -6.55 4.54 -1.49
CA LYS A 50 -5.78 5.76 -1.74
C LYS A 50 -5.35 6.41 -0.43
N SER A 51 -4.19 7.06 -0.47
CA SER A 51 -3.66 7.82 0.67
C SER A 51 -4.69 8.85 1.15
N LEU A 52 -4.86 8.97 2.48
CA LEU A 52 -5.67 10.04 3.08
C LEU A 52 -5.13 11.45 2.73
N ALA A 53 -3.89 11.56 2.27
CA ALA A 53 -3.31 12.82 1.80
C ALA A 53 -3.65 13.15 0.33
N LEU A 54 -4.14 12.19 -0.46
CA LEU A 54 -4.44 12.40 -1.87
C LEU A 54 -5.57 13.42 -2.09
N PRO A 55 -6.74 13.35 -1.41
CA PRO A 55 -7.77 14.38 -1.54
C PRO A 55 -7.23 15.78 -1.23
N ARG A 56 -6.41 15.92 -0.18
CA ARG A 56 -5.74 17.18 0.17
C ARG A 56 -4.79 17.66 -0.94
N ARG A 57 -4.05 16.75 -1.59
CA ARG A 57 -3.13 17.05 -2.71
C ARG A 57 -3.90 17.52 -3.94
N LEU A 58 -4.97 16.82 -4.31
CA LEU A 58 -5.84 17.18 -5.44
C LEU A 58 -6.51 18.54 -5.21
N ALA A 59 -7.13 18.76 -4.05
CA ALA A 59 -7.75 20.03 -3.70
C ALA A 59 -6.73 21.19 -3.73
N ARG A 60 -5.50 20.97 -3.27
CA ARG A 60 -4.41 21.97 -3.35
C ARG A 60 -4.03 22.28 -4.80
N SER A 61 -3.94 21.25 -5.65
CA SER A 61 -3.68 21.42 -7.09
C SER A 61 -4.78 22.25 -7.75
N THR A 62 -6.05 21.89 -7.51
CA THR A 62 -7.23 22.60 -8.01
C THR A 62 -7.25 24.07 -7.58
N ARG A 63 -7.00 24.37 -6.29
CA ARG A 63 -6.89 25.75 -5.80
C ARG A 63 -5.79 26.54 -6.49
N ARG A 64 -4.60 25.94 -6.69
CA ARG A 64 -3.49 26.59 -7.40
C ARG A 64 -3.85 26.86 -8.87
N ASN A 65 -4.51 25.90 -9.53
CA ASN A 65 -4.94 26.05 -10.92
C ASN A 65 -5.97 27.17 -11.07
N PHE A 66 -6.98 27.23 -10.19
CA PHE A 66 -7.95 28.32 -10.20
C PHE A 66 -7.33 29.68 -9.87
N LYS A 67 -6.47 29.77 -8.84
CA LYS A 67 -5.74 31.03 -8.51
C LYS A 67 -4.94 31.52 -9.71
N ARG A 68 -4.16 30.64 -10.35
CA ARG A 68 -3.35 30.98 -11.53
C ARG A 68 -4.20 31.39 -12.72
N LYS A 69 -5.31 30.68 -12.97
CA LYS A 69 -6.26 31.05 -14.02
C LYS A 69 -6.86 32.44 -13.77
N ARG A 70 -7.27 32.75 -12.52
CA ARG A 70 -7.80 34.07 -12.14
C ARG A 70 -6.76 35.17 -12.35
N VAL A 71 -5.52 34.96 -11.87
CA VAL A 71 -4.41 35.92 -12.05
C VAL A 71 -4.15 36.17 -13.54
N ARG A 72 -4.01 35.10 -14.34
CA ARG A 72 -3.78 35.21 -15.78
C ARG A 72 -4.90 35.99 -16.47
N VAL A 73 -6.16 35.63 -16.21
CA VAL A 73 -7.30 36.33 -16.82
C VAL A 73 -7.36 37.79 -16.38
N LYS A 74 -7.00 38.12 -15.12
CA LYS A 74 -6.89 39.50 -14.64
C LYS A 74 -5.80 40.27 -15.39
N GLN A 75 -4.61 39.68 -15.57
CA GLN A 75 -3.52 40.28 -16.33
C GLN A 75 -3.91 40.53 -17.79
N ILE A 76 -4.62 39.59 -18.42
CA ILE A 76 -5.16 39.79 -19.77
C ILE A 76 -6.20 40.92 -19.79
N LYS A 77 -7.11 41.01 -18.82
CA LYS A 77 -8.06 42.14 -18.74
C LYS A 77 -7.34 43.50 -18.66
N ILE A 78 -6.29 43.60 -17.83
CA ILE A 78 -5.47 44.81 -17.72
C ILE A 78 -4.76 45.12 -19.05
N LEU A 79 -4.17 44.11 -19.68
CA LEU A 79 -3.53 44.26 -20.99
C LEU A 79 -4.53 44.76 -22.05
N LEU A 80 -5.71 44.15 -22.12
CA LEU A 80 -6.75 44.53 -23.09
C LEU A 80 -7.28 45.94 -22.83
N SER A 81 -7.46 46.32 -21.56
CA SER A 81 -7.85 47.68 -21.20
C SER A 81 -6.84 48.72 -21.70
N LYS A 82 -5.53 48.45 -21.53
CA LYS A 82 -4.44 49.30 -22.01
C LYS A 82 -4.40 49.45 -23.55
N TYR A 83 -4.62 48.37 -24.30
CA TYR A 83 -4.42 48.36 -25.75
C TYR A 83 -5.70 48.60 -26.58
N LEU A 84 -6.89 48.32 -26.04
CA LEU A 84 -8.16 48.35 -26.79
C LEU A 84 -9.10 49.48 -26.38
N ASP A 85 -8.63 50.43 -25.55
CA ASP A 85 -9.42 51.55 -25.02
C ASP A 85 -10.71 51.10 -24.33
N ILE A 86 -10.65 49.98 -23.60
CA ILE A 86 -11.78 49.45 -22.81
C ILE A 86 -11.51 49.75 -21.34
N LYS A 87 -12.52 50.27 -20.63
CA LYS A 87 -12.40 50.55 -19.19
C LYS A 87 -12.24 49.24 -18.42
N LEU A 88 -11.39 49.23 -17.38
CA LEU A 88 -11.13 48.02 -16.62
C LEU A 88 -12.36 47.58 -15.82
N GLU A 89 -13.16 48.57 -15.42
CA GLU A 89 -14.44 48.46 -14.73
C GLU A 89 -15.43 47.64 -15.57
N ASP A 90 -15.45 47.79 -16.90
CA ASP A 90 -16.33 47.00 -17.78
C ASP A 90 -16.05 45.49 -17.67
N PHE A 91 -14.82 45.12 -17.31
CA PHE A 91 -14.42 43.72 -17.13
C PHE A 91 -14.62 43.19 -15.72
N ILE A 92 -14.82 44.03 -14.70
CA ILE A 92 -14.81 43.67 -13.29
C ILE A 92 -16.16 44.07 -12.67
N SER A 93 -16.72 43.21 -11.82
CA SER A 93 -17.87 43.57 -10.98
C SER A 93 -17.40 43.59 -9.55
N GLU A 94 -17.78 44.61 -8.79
CA GLU A 94 -17.59 44.66 -7.34
C GLU A 94 -18.69 43.86 -6.61
N ASP A 95 -19.87 43.71 -7.22
CA ASP A 95 -21.04 43.02 -6.68
C ASP A 95 -21.28 41.62 -7.30
N GLU A 96 -22.34 40.93 -6.84
CA GLU A 96 -22.80 39.62 -7.36
C GLU A 96 -23.34 39.67 -8.80
N HIS A 97 -23.35 40.84 -9.45
CA HIS A 97 -23.78 41.02 -10.84
C HIS A 97 -22.70 40.63 -11.86
N LEU A 98 -23.14 40.30 -13.07
CA LEU A 98 -22.25 40.00 -14.18
C LEU A 98 -21.72 41.32 -14.77
N PRO A 99 -20.40 41.51 -14.98
CA PRO A 99 -19.89 42.74 -15.56
C PRO A 99 -20.52 43.00 -16.94
N GLU A 100 -20.73 44.27 -17.29
CA GLU A 100 -21.42 44.70 -18.53
C GLU A 100 -20.89 43.97 -19.76
N PHE A 101 -19.56 43.83 -19.85
CA PHE A 101 -18.87 43.17 -20.96
C PHE A 101 -19.29 41.71 -21.20
N PHE A 102 -19.86 41.04 -20.20
CA PHE A 102 -20.28 39.64 -20.27
C PHE A 102 -21.79 39.44 -20.37
N ILE A 103 -22.60 40.51 -20.34
CA ILE A 103 -24.05 40.42 -20.49
C ILE A 103 -24.39 39.96 -21.91
N THR A 104 -25.25 38.94 -22.02
CA THR A 104 -25.69 38.38 -23.31
C THR A 104 -27.07 38.93 -23.69
N ASN A 105 -27.21 39.46 -24.90
CA ASN A 105 -28.49 39.85 -25.50
C ASN A 105 -28.73 39.07 -26.82
N LYS A 106 -29.85 39.33 -27.50
CA LYS A 106 -30.19 38.65 -28.78
C LYS A 106 -29.12 38.85 -29.88
N ASN A 107 -28.35 39.94 -29.81
CA ASN A 107 -27.30 40.29 -30.78
C ASN A 107 -25.90 39.78 -30.37
N PHE A 108 -25.80 38.94 -29.33
CA PHE A 108 -24.52 38.46 -28.83
C PHE A 108 -23.88 37.44 -29.77
N ILE A 109 -22.84 37.86 -30.49
CA ILE A 109 -22.06 36.98 -31.37
C ILE A 109 -21.12 36.11 -30.53
N SER A 110 -21.15 34.78 -30.68
CA SER A 110 -20.32 33.86 -29.87
C SER A 110 -18.81 34.09 -30.08
N PRO A 111 -17.96 33.98 -29.04
CA PRO A 111 -16.50 34.00 -29.21
C PRO A 111 -15.95 32.93 -30.16
N TRP A 112 -16.67 31.83 -30.39
CA TRP A 112 -16.27 30.83 -31.41
C TRP A 112 -16.50 31.36 -32.83
N GLN A 113 -17.63 32.01 -33.06
CA GLN A 113 -17.92 32.68 -34.33
C GLN A 113 -16.92 33.81 -34.59
N LEU A 114 -16.68 34.67 -33.60
CA LEU A 114 -15.70 35.75 -33.72
C LEU A 114 -14.26 35.28 -34.01
N ARG A 115 -13.89 34.08 -33.57
CA ARG A 115 -12.60 33.46 -33.91
C ARG A 115 -12.50 33.04 -35.38
N SER A 116 -13.63 32.70 -36.01
CA SER A 116 -13.70 32.46 -37.46
C SER A 116 -13.79 33.78 -38.22
N ASP A 117 -14.73 34.66 -37.85
CA ASP A 117 -14.95 35.95 -38.50
C ASP A 117 -13.69 36.83 -38.49
N GLY A 118 -12.89 36.78 -37.41
CA GLY A 118 -11.65 37.54 -37.30
C GLY A 118 -10.56 37.14 -38.30
N LEU A 119 -10.77 36.06 -39.07
CA LEU A 119 -9.91 35.67 -40.19
C LEU A 119 -10.35 36.29 -41.52
N ASP A 120 -11.59 36.79 -41.60
CA ASP A 120 -12.25 37.23 -42.83
C ASP A 120 -12.69 38.70 -42.78
N ARG A 121 -12.73 39.32 -41.59
CA ARG A 121 -13.04 40.75 -41.40
C ARG A 121 -12.32 41.38 -40.22
N LYS A 122 -12.30 42.72 -40.20
CA LYS A 122 -11.90 43.51 -39.02
C LYS A 122 -12.90 43.27 -37.87
N LEU A 123 -12.38 42.96 -36.68
CA LEU A 123 -13.15 42.91 -35.43
C LEU A 123 -13.07 44.26 -34.73
N ASN A 124 -14.16 44.69 -34.10
CA ASN A 124 -14.10 45.85 -33.21
C ASN A 124 -13.38 45.53 -31.88
N ASN A 125 -13.05 46.55 -31.10
CA ASN A 125 -12.28 46.40 -29.86
C ASN A 125 -12.94 45.42 -28.87
N LYS A 126 -14.26 45.49 -28.69
CA LYS A 126 -15.00 44.58 -27.80
C LYS A 126 -15.00 43.14 -28.33
N GLU A 127 -15.21 42.93 -29.63
CA GLU A 127 -15.14 41.62 -30.28
C GLU A 127 -13.76 40.99 -30.15
N PHE A 128 -12.69 41.75 -30.46
CA PHE A 128 -11.32 41.27 -30.39
C PHE A 128 -10.92 40.92 -28.96
N ALA A 129 -11.29 41.75 -27.98
CA ALA A 129 -11.10 41.45 -26.55
C ALA A 129 -11.81 40.15 -26.12
N ARG A 130 -13.02 39.86 -26.64
CA ARG A 130 -13.76 38.62 -26.33
C ARG A 130 -13.04 37.38 -26.85
N VAL A 131 -12.47 37.45 -28.07
CA VAL A 131 -11.67 36.37 -28.66
C VAL A 131 -10.44 36.08 -27.78
N LEU A 132 -9.67 37.11 -27.44
CA LEU A 132 -8.45 37.00 -26.65
C LEU A 132 -8.75 36.50 -25.21
N LEU A 133 -9.78 37.01 -24.55
CA LEU A 133 -10.20 36.50 -23.23
C LEU A 133 -10.66 35.05 -23.29
N HIS A 134 -11.36 34.65 -24.36
CA HIS A 134 -11.84 33.30 -24.53
C HIS A 134 -10.67 32.30 -24.63
N ILE A 135 -9.67 32.59 -25.45
CA ILE A 135 -8.46 31.76 -25.62
C ILE A 135 -7.65 31.74 -24.33
N ALA A 136 -7.38 32.88 -23.68
CA ALA A 136 -6.61 32.92 -22.43
C ALA A 136 -7.30 32.18 -21.26
N LYS A 137 -8.63 32.22 -21.19
CA LYS A 137 -9.42 31.46 -20.20
C LYS A 137 -9.38 29.95 -20.47
N ARG A 138 -9.18 29.53 -21.73
CA ARG A 138 -9.22 28.14 -22.23
C ARG A 138 -8.00 27.79 -23.09
N ARG A 139 -6.79 28.02 -22.57
CA ARG A 139 -5.50 27.93 -23.28
C ARG A 139 -4.99 26.53 -23.68
N GLY A 140 -5.90 25.57 -23.89
CA GLY A 140 -5.55 24.22 -24.36
C GLY A 140 -4.77 23.35 -23.36
N TYR A 141 -4.72 22.05 -23.68
CA TYR A 141 -3.89 21.07 -22.98
C TYR A 141 -2.41 21.29 -23.33
N ASN A 142 -1.49 20.99 -22.41
CA ASN A 142 -0.08 21.11 -22.72
C ASN A 142 0.39 19.90 -23.53
N ASP A 143 0.46 20.05 -24.85
CA ASP A 143 0.93 19.02 -25.78
C ASP A 143 2.43 19.13 -26.10
N LYS A 144 3.11 20.17 -25.60
CA LYS A 144 4.57 20.38 -25.70
C LYS A 144 5.43 19.38 -24.92
N THR A 145 4.83 18.48 -24.15
CA THR A 145 5.63 17.48 -23.44
C THR A 145 5.93 16.34 -24.40
N ASN A 146 7.20 16.20 -24.77
CA ASN A 146 7.82 15.02 -25.37
C ASN A 146 7.71 13.80 -24.44
N ILE A 147 6.48 13.44 -24.06
CA ILE A 147 6.17 12.22 -23.35
C ILE A 147 5.88 11.23 -24.47
N SER A 148 6.82 10.32 -24.72
CA SER A 148 6.51 9.16 -25.55
C SER A 148 5.24 8.51 -25.02
N GLU A 149 4.38 7.96 -25.89
CA GLU A 149 3.13 7.31 -25.44
C GLU A 149 3.36 6.23 -24.37
N GLU A 150 4.56 5.65 -24.34
CA GLU A 150 5.05 4.70 -23.34
C GLU A 150 5.13 5.28 -21.91
N THR A 151 5.31 6.60 -21.76
CA THR A 151 5.57 7.24 -20.45
C THR A 151 4.34 7.87 -19.78
N ILE A 152 3.17 7.88 -20.43
CA ILE A 152 1.93 8.37 -19.82
C ILE A 152 1.26 7.24 -19.03
N GLU A 153 1.38 7.23 -17.71
CA GLU A 153 0.65 6.27 -16.87
C GLU A 153 -0.86 6.56 -16.78
N ASN A 154 -1.29 7.81 -17.02
CA ASN A 154 -2.69 8.21 -16.92
C ASN A 154 -3.47 7.97 -18.22
N LYS A 155 -4.37 6.99 -18.21
CA LYS A 155 -5.29 6.66 -19.32
C LYS A 155 -6.04 7.88 -19.87
N GLU A 156 -6.47 8.82 -19.01
CA GLU A 156 -7.20 10.03 -19.43
C GLU A 156 -6.32 10.98 -20.25
N SER A 157 -5.05 11.17 -19.86
CA SER A 157 -4.10 12.00 -20.59
C SER A 157 -3.79 11.44 -21.98
N LYS A 158 -3.73 10.11 -22.13
CA LYS A 158 -3.57 9.46 -23.44
C LYS A 158 -4.75 9.79 -24.36
N ILE A 159 -5.98 9.58 -23.87
CA ILE A 159 -7.21 9.85 -24.63
C ILE A 159 -7.29 11.33 -25.06
N ILE A 160 -6.86 12.26 -24.20
CA ILE A 160 -6.83 13.69 -24.54
C ILE A 160 -5.83 13.99 -25.66
N LEU A 161 -4.61 13.43 -25.60
CA LEU A 161 -3.58 13.65 -26.61
C LEU A 161 -3.97 13.02 -27.96
N GLU A 162 -4.53 11.82 -27.93
CA GLU A 162 -5.08 11.15 -29.12
C GLU A 162 -6.16 12.03 -29.77
N ALA A 163 -7.11 12.53 -28.99
CA ALA A 163 -8.15 13.43 -29.49
C ALA A 163 -7.59 14.74 -30.06
N ILE A 164 -6.51 15.28 -29.48
CA ILE A 164 -5.82 16.47 -30.00
C ILE A 164 -5.17 16.16 -31.35
N ASN A 165 -4.47 15.03 -31.48
CA ASN A 165 -3.85 14.62 -32.75
C ASN A 165 -4.91 14.38 -33.83
N THR A 166 -6.01 13.68 -33.51
CA THR A 166 -7.14 13.52 -34.44
C THR A 166 -7.71 14.87 -34.89
N ASN A 167 -7.84 15.83 -33.98
CA ASN A 167 -8.30 17.18 -34.33
C ASN A 167 -7.30 17.92 -35.23
N LYS A 168 -5.99 17.77 -35.02
CA LYS A 168 -4.94 18.33 -35.90
C LYS A 168 -5.05 17.77 -37.31
N GLU A 169 -5.15 16.45 -37.44
CA GLU A 169 -5.29 15.78 -38.74
C GLU A 169 -6.57 16.21 -39.47
N GLN A 170 -7.70 16.30 -38.74
CA GLN A 170 -8.96 16.74 -39.33
C GLN A 170 -8.92 18.19 -39.76
N MET A 171 -8.26 19.06 -38.99
CA MET A 171 -8.07 20.47 -39.34
C MET A 171 -7.31 20.60 -40.67
N GLN A 172 -6.24 19.82 -40.84
CA GLN A 172 -5.43 19.79 -42.05
C GLN A 172 -6.20 19.19 -43.23
N LYS A 173 -6.80 18.01 -43.08
CA LYS A 173 -7.53 17.31 -44.15
C LYS A 173 -8.70 18.12 -44.71
N ALA A 174 -9.40 18.87 -43.86
CA ALA A 174 -10.53 19.69 -44.26
C ALA A 174 -10.16 21.15 -44.58
N GLY A 175 -8.86 21.50 -44.59
CA GLY A 175 -8.38 22.82 -45.01
C GLY A 175 -8.75 23.98 -44.09
N TYR A 176 -9.00 23.75 -42.80
CA TYR A 176 -9.27 24.84 -41.85
C TYR A 176 -7.99 25.60 -41.50
N ARG A 177 -8.05 26.94 -41.46
CA ARG A 177 -6.89 27.80 -41.16
C ARG A 177 -6.50 27.75 -39.69
N THR A 178 -7.48 27.64 -38.80
CA THR A 178 -7.26 27.60 -37.34
C THR A 178 -8.17 26.59 -36.65
N ILE A 179 -7.77 26.15 -35.45
CA ILE A 179 -8.58 25.24 -34.64
C ILE A 179 -9.88 25.93 -34.17
N GLY A 180 -9.87 27.24 -33.95
CA GLY A 180 -11.06 28.05 -33.66
C GLY A 180 -12.09 28.00 -34.79
N GLU A 181 -11.64 28.18 -36.04
CA GLU A 181 -12.48 28.08 -37.24
C GLU A 181 -13.09 26.68 -37.38
N MET A 182 -12.29 25.62 -37.24
CA MET A 182 -12.79 24.24 -37.28
C MET A 182 -13.85 24.00 -36.21
N MET A 183 -13.58 24.42 -34.97
CA MET A 183 -14.49 24.20 -33.84
C MET A 183 -15.82 24.96 -33.99
N PHE A 184 -15.78 26.15 -34.60
CA PHE A 184 -16.98 26.88 -34.96
C PHE A 184 -17.75 26.17 -36.08
N LYS A 185 -17.13 25.94 -37.24
CA LYS A 185 -17.79 25.38 -38.42
C LYS A 185 -18.32 23.96 -38.20
N LYS A 186 -17.55 23.10 -37.51
CA LYS A 186 -17.90 21.69 -37.30
C LYS A 186 -18.90 21.44 -36.18
N TYR A 187 -18.85 22.24 -35.11
CA TYR A 187 -19.68 22.03 -33.92
C TYR A 187 -20.63 23.21 -33.70
N TYR A 188 -20.12 24.41 -33.42
CA TYR A 188 -21.00 25.53 -33.05
C TYR A 188 -22.02 25.91 -34.13
N ASN A 189 -21.68 25.78 -35.42
CA ASN A 189 -22.57 26.09 -36.52
C ASN A 189 -23.47 24.91 -36.94
N LYS A 190 -23.31 23.74 -36.30
CA LYS A 190 -24.11 22.56 -36.60
C LYS A 190 -25.40 22.61 -35.79
N GLU A 191 -26.51 22.79 -36.49
CA GLU A 191 -27.84 22.73 -35.90
C GLU A 191 -28.21 21.26 -35.58
N ILE A 192 -28.58 20.98 -34.33
CA ILE A 192 -29.03 19.64 -33.88
C ILE A 192 -30.56 19.56 -33.94
N SER A 193 -31.24 20.69 -33.76
CA SER A 193 -32.70 20.86 -33.86
C SER A 193 -33.00 22.34 -34.04
N LYS A 194 -34.19 22.70 -34.56
CA LYS A 194 -34.59 24.09 -34.85
C LYS A 194 -34.18 25.07 -33.73
N GLY A 195 -33.23 25.96 -34.02
CA GLY A 195 -32.69 26.99 -33.11
C GLY A 195 -31.73 26.50 -32.02
N LYS A 196 -31.29 25.23 -32.05
CA LYS A 196 -30.33 24.65 -31.09
C LYS A 196 -29.10 24.09 -31.80
N TYR A 197 -27.96 24.66 -31.47
CA TYR A 197 -26.67 24.31 -32.04
C TYR A 197 -25.85 23.36 -31.15
N GLU A 198 -24.91 22.64 -31.75
CA GLU A 198 -24.03 21.72 -31.03
C GLU A 198 -23.04 22.48 -30.13
N ASN A 199 -22.92 22.01 -28.89
CA ASN A 199 -22.00 22.61 -27.93
C ASN A 199 -20.55 22.28 -28.29
N VAL A 200 -19.64 23.26 -28.32
CA VAL A 200 -18.21 23.03 -28.61
C VAL A 200 -17.45 22.39 -27.43
N ARG A 201 -18.04 22.37 -26.22
CA ARG A 201 -17.38 21.89 -25.01
C ARG A 201 -17.44 20.37 -24.90
N ASN A 202 -16.39 19.76 -24.36
CA ASN A 202 -16.44 18.38 -23.88
C ASN A 202 -17.56 18.24 -22.84
N HIS A 203 -18.37 17.19 -23.00
CA HIS A 203 -19.52 16.89 -22.15
C HIS A 203 -19.62 15.38 -21.94
N LYS A 204 -20.40 14.97 -20.93
CA LYS A 204 -20.73 13.56 -20.72
C LYS A 204 -21.65 13.08 -21.83
N SER A 205 -21.41 11.87 -22.34
CA SER A 205 -22.37 11.23 -23.24
C SER A 205 -23.71 11.03 -22.53
N LYS A 206 -24.82 11.01 -23.28
CA LYS A 206 -26.12 10.62 -22.72
C LYS A 206 -26.15 9.12 -22.36
N ASP A 207 -25.40 8.31 -23.11
CA ASP A 207 -25.40 6.85 -22.99
C ASP A 207 -24.26 6.30 -22.11
N SER A 208 -23.34 7.15 -21.66
CA SER A 208 -22.23 6.73 -20.79
C SER A 208 -21.92 7.76 -19.70
N LYS A 209 -21.47 7.27 -18.53
CA LYS A 209 -20.99 8.13 -17.44
C LYS A 209 -19.63 8.80 -17.74
N GLU A 210 -19.02 8.50 -18.88
CA GLU A 210 -17.69 8.99 -19.26
C GLU A 210 -17.76 10.30 -20.05
N ILE A 211 -16.75 11.15 -19.86
CA ILE A 211 -16.62 12.43 -20.57
C ILE A 211 -15.99 12.16 -21.93
N SER A 212 -16.62 12.66 -23.00
CA SER A 212 -16.01 12.63 -24.33
C SER A 212 -14.97 13.75 -24.46
N TYR A 213 -13.71 13.37 -24.73
CA TYR A 213 -12.60 14.30 -24.93
C TYR A 213 -12.37 14.68 -26.40
N ARG A 214 -13.29 14.31 -27.30
CA ARG A 214 -13.18 14.55 -28.76
C ARG A 214 -12.91 16.00 -29.14
N ARG A 215 -13.35 16.98 -28.34
CA ARG A 215 -13.20 18.42 -28.62
C ARG A 215 -12.05 19.06 -27.83
N SER A 216 -11.05 18.26 -27.47
CA SER A 216 -9.84 18.74 -26.79
C SER A 216 -8.91 19.44 -27.77
N ILE A 217 -8.30 20.54 -27.32
CA ILE A 217 -7.46 21.42 -28.15
C ILE A 217 -6.07 21.49 -27.52
N GLY A 218 -5.03 21.30 -28.33
CA GLY A 218 -3.64 21.49 -27.93
C GLY A 218 -3.29 22.97 -27.76
N ARG A 219 -2.25 23.23 -26.97
CA ARG A 219 -1.84 24.61 -26.67
C ARG A 219 -1.13 25.25 -27.85
N GLU A 220 -0.39 24.46 -28.61
CA GLU A 220 0.37 24.95 -29.77
C GLU A 220 -0.57 25.42 -30.88
N GLU A 221 -1.70 24.77 -31.11
CA GLU A 221 -2.71 25.18 -32.08
C GLU A 221 -3.34 26.52 -31.70
N LEU A 222 -3.53 26.78 -30.40
CA LEU A 222 -4.04 28.06 -29.93
C LEU A 222 -3.00 29.17 -30.04
N LYS A 223 -1.70 28.87 -29.93
CA LYS A 223 -0.64 29.85 -30.18
C LYS A 223 -0.60 30.24 -31.66
N LYS A 224 -0.60 29.24 -32.55
CA LYS A 224 -0.67 29.45 -34.00
C LYS A 224 -1.93 30.23 -34.40
N GLU A 225 -3.07 29.90 -33.80
CA GLU A 225 -4.31 30.64 -34.04
C GLU A 225 -4.21 32.12 -33.64
N ILE A 226 -3.54 32.43 -32.53
CA ILE A 226 -3.32 33.83 -32.11
C ILE A 226 -2.41 34.54 -33.12
N GLU A 227 -1.32 33.92 -33.56
CA GLU A 227 -0.42 34.49 -34.57
C GLU A 227 -1.17 34.79 -35.87
N ILE A 228 -1.98 33.84 -36.35
CA ILE A 228 -2.80 33.99 -37.56
C ILE A 228 -3.86 35.08 -37.37
N LEU A 229 -4.57 35.11 -36.24
CA LEU A 229 -5.61 36.12 -35.96
C LEU A 229 -5.02 37.53 -35.92
N PHE A 230 -3.91 37.74 -35.22
CA PHE A 230 -3.25 39.06 -35.18
C PHE A 230 -2.75 39.47 -36.57
N CYS A 231 -2.22 38.54 -37.36
CA CYS A 231 -1.83 38.79 -38.75
C CYS A 231 -3.03 39.22 -39.61
N ALA A 232 -4.13 38.47 -39.56
CA ALA A 232 -5.36 38.78 -40.29
C ALA A 232 -5.95 40.14 -39.87
N GLN A 233 -6.02 40.41 -38.55
CA GLN A 233 -6.54 41.69 -38.05
C GLN A 233 -5.69 42.88 -38.50
N ARG A 234 -4.36 42.75 -38.55
CA ARG A 234 -3.50 43.79 -39.15
C ARG A 234 -3.79 43.98 -40.63
N LYS A 235 -3.94 42.90 -41.40
CA LYS A 235 -4.29 42.95 -42.83
C LYS A 235 -5.62 43.68 -43.09
N PHE A 236 -6.60 43.53 -42.21
CA PHE A 236 -7.89 44.24 -42.29
C PHE A 236 -7.88 45.63 -41.64
N GLY A 237 -6.72 46.21 -41.36
CA GLY A 237 -6.60 47.59 -40.86
C GLY A 237 -6.96 47.77 -39.38
N ASN A 238 -6.78 46.75 -38.54
CA ASN A 238 -6.90 46.89 -37.08
C ASN A 238 -5.60 47.45 -36.46
N GLN A 239 -5.55 48.78 -36.29
CA GLN A 239 -4.40 49.49 -35.73
C GLN A 239 -4.04 49.06 -34.29
N LYS A 240 -4.99 48.53 -33.52
CA LYS A 240 -4.75 48.09 -32.14
C LYS A 240 -4.11 46.69 -32.06
N ALA A 241 -4.08 45.91 -33.15
CA ALA A 241 -3.47 44.57 -33.19
C ALA A 241 -1.94 44.62 -33.38
N THR A 242 -1.24 45.39 -32.54
CA THR A 242 0.21 45.63 -32.63
C THR A 242 1.03 44.38 -32.30
N GLN A 243 2.28 44.34 -32.79
CA GLN A 243 3.22 43.24 -32.48
C GLN A 243 3.52 43.16 -30.97
N ASP A 244 3.67 44.30 -30.29
CA ASP A 244 3.90 44.36 -28.84
C ASP A 244 2.73 43.80 -28.04
N MET A 245 1.50 44.10 -28.45
CA MET A 245 0.30 43.54 -27.83
C MET A 245 0.27 42.02 -28.02
N GLN A 246 0.57 41.53 -29.23
CA GLN A 246 0.64 40.10 -29.54
C GLN A 246 1.65 39.38 -28.63
N LYS A 247 2.88 39.91 -28.53
CA LYS A 247 3.95 39.34 -27.68
C LYS A 247 3.53 39.32 -26.20
N SER A 248 3.09 40.46 -25.68
CA SER A 248 2.64 40.60 -24.29
C SER A 248 1.47 39.65 -23.97
N TYR A 249 0.52 39.50 -24.91
CA TYR A 249 -0.59 38.58 -24.78
C TYR A 249 -0.10 37.13 -24.74
N MET A 250 0.80 36.74 -25.65
CA MET A 250 1.34 35.38 -25.74
C MET A 250 2.09 34.99 -24.45
N ASP A 251 2.93 35.89 -23.95
CA ASP A 251 3.68 35.71 -22.71
C ASP A 251 2.74 35.47 -21.54
N ILE A 252 1.67 36.25 -21.39
CA ILE A 252 0.71 36.08 -20.27
C ILE A 252 -0.19 34.84 -20.47
N ALA A 253 -0.77 34.69 -21.66
CA ALA A 253 -1.78 33.67 -21.94
C ALA A 253 -1.20 32.25 -21.84
N PHE A 254 0.01 32.05 -22.34
CA PHE A 254 0.64 30.74 -22.45
C PHE A 254 1.75 30.49 -21.42
N TYR A 255 2.03 31.45 -20.52
CA TYR A 255 2.97 31.26 -19.42
C TYR A 255 2.73 29.97 -18.62
N GLN A 256 3.80 29.21 -18.43
CA GLN A 256 3.82 28.05 -17.56
C GLN A 256 4.96 28.21 -16.57
N ARG A 257 4.71 27.86 -15.31
CA ARG A 257 5.79 27.80 -14.33
C ARG A 257 6.65 26.58 -14.61
N ASP A 258 7.94 26.78 -14.55
CA ASP A 258 8.90 25.69 -14.64
C ASP A 258 8.73 24.68 -13.52
N LEU A 259 9.11 23.44 -13.82
CA LEU A 259 9.18 22.38 -12.83
C LEU A 259 10.32 22.69 -11.86
N LYS A 260 10.09 22.41 -10.57
CA LYS A 260 11.18 22.48 -9.59
C LYS A 260 12.14 21.31 -9.80
N SER A 261 13.38 21.50 -9.38
CA SER A 261 14.34 20.40 -9.24
C SER A 261 13.77 19.30 -8.36
N PHE A 262 14.01 18.05 -8.77
CA PHE A 262 13.60 16.84 -8.05
C PHE A 262 14.65 16.40 -7.02
N GLU A 263 15.82 17.04 -6.96
CA GLU A 263 16.95 16.69 -6.08
C GLU A 263 16.57 16.61 -4.60
N SER A 264 15.71 17.54 -4.13
CA SER A 264 15.21 17.55 -2.75
C SER A 264 14.37 16.32 -2.37
N MET A 265 13.83 15.60 -3.37
CA MET A 265 13.07 14.37 -3.16
C MET A 265 13.92 13.12 -3.33
N VAL A 266 15.16 13.27 -3.79
CA VAL A 266 16.14 12.19 -3.86
C VAL A 266 16.65 11.93 -2.45
N GLY A 267 16.58 10.66 -2.03
CA GLY A 267 17.13 10.23 -0.75
C GLY A 267 18.64 10.35 -0.72
N ASP A 268 19.20 10.38 0.48
CA ASP A 268 20.65 10.47 0.66
C ASP A 268 21.31 9.11 0.46
N CYS A 269 22.61 9.14 0.18
CA CYS A 269 23.43 7.94 0.06
C CYS A 269 23.42 7.14 1.37
N GLU A 270 23.57 5.83 1.22
CA GLU A 270 23.66 4.91 2.35
C GLU A 270 24.82 5.28 3.28
N PHE A 271 25.99 5.60 2.71
CA PHE A 271 27.24 5.87 3.44
C PHE A 271 27.58 7.35 3.61
N PHE A 272 27.16 8.22 2.68
CA PHE A 272 27.46 9.66 2.71
C PHE A 272 26.17 10.48 2.83
N LYS A 273 25.79 10.88 4.05
CA LYS A 273 24.51 11.57 4.30
C LYS A 273 24.44 12.99 3.73
N ASP A 274 25.60 13.60 3.50
CA ASP A 274 25.77 14.87 2.81
C ASP A 274 25.57 14.77 1.28
N GLN A 275 25.55 13.54 0.74
CA GLN A 275 25.49 13.29 -0.70
C GLN A 275 24.17 12.66 -1.13
N LYS A 276 23.63 13.14 -2.24
CA LYS A 276 22.44 12.54 -2.87
C LYS A 276 22.77 11.23 -3.58
N ARG A 277 21.78 10.34 -3.61
CA ARG A 277 21.82 9.11 -4.41
C ARG A 277 22.06 9.41 -5.89
N ALA A 278 22.90 8.61 -6.52
CA ALA A 278 23.19 8.68 -7.95
C ALA A 278 21.99 8.21 -8.77
N CYS A 279 21.79 8.85 -9.92
CA CYS A 279 20.85 8.40 -10.93
C CYS A 279 21.32 7.04 -11.47
N LYS A 280 20.37 6.12 -11.66
CA LYS A 280 20.63 4.83 -12.28
C LYS A 280 21.02 4.94 -13.76
N CYS A 281 20.82 6.12 -14.36
CA CYS A 281 21.19 6.41 -15.74
C CYS A 281 22.64 6.88 -15.90
N CYS A 282 23.36 7.10 -14.79
CA CYS A 282 24.81 7.30 -14.80
C CYS A 282 25.50 6.00 -15.25
N PHE A 283 26.56 6.12 -16.05
CA PHE A 283 27.35 4.98 -16.50
C PHE A 283 27.92 4.21 -15.30
N SER A 284 28.47 4.90 -14.30
CA SER A 284 28.98 4.28 -13.08
C SER A 284 27.93 3.47 -12.31
N ALA A 285 26.67 3.92 -12.34
CA ALA A 285 25.57 3.21 -11.68
C ALA A 285 25.16 1.95 -12.45
N GLU A 286 25.10 2.01 -13.79
CA GLU A 286 24.89 0.81 -14.63
C GLU A 286 26.07 -0.18 -14.49
N LYS A 287 27.31 0.31 -14.49
CA LYS A 287 28.53 -0.47 -14.29
C LYS A 287 28.50 -1.21 -12.95
N PHE A 288 28.15 -0.52 -11.86
CA PHE A 288 28.01 -1.13 -10.52
C PHE A 288 27.01 -2.30 -10.50
N ILE A 289 25.83 -2.10 -11.10
CA ILE A 289 24.79 -3.14 -11.15
C ILE A 289 25.26 -4.33 -11.98
N ASN A 290 25.88 -4.07 -13.13
CA ASN A 290 26.40 -5.10 -14.02
C ASN A 290 27.55 -5.88 -13.36
N LEU A 291 28.52 -5.20 -12.72
CA LEU A 291 29.61 -5.82 -11.95
C LEU A 291 29.09 -6.75 -10.87
N GLY A 292 28.12 -6.30 -10.05
CA GLY A 292 27.51 -7.16 -9.04
C GLY A 292 26.88 -8.42 -9.64
N LYS A 293 26.29 -8.34 -10.84
CA LYS A 293 25.73 -9.51 -11.53
C LYS A 293 26.82 -10.43 -12.09
N ILE A 294 27.89 -9.86 -12.67
CA ILE A 294 29.04 -10.61 -13.19
C ILE A 294 29.71 -11.39 -12.07
N ILE A 295 30.13 -10.72 -10.99
CA ILE A 295 30.87 -11.32 -9.86
C ILE A 295 30.06 -12.46 -9.24
N ASN A 296 28.76 -12.25 -8.97
CA ASN A 296 27.90 -13.31 -8.42
C ASN A 296 27.77 -14.51 -9.37
N THR A 297 27.80 -14.27 -10.69
CA THR A 297 27.74 -15.34 -11.69
C THR A 297 29.07 -16.10 -11.75
N LEU A 298 30.21 -15.41 -11.66
CA LEU A 298 31.54 -16.04 -11.61
C LEU A 298 31.70 -16.90 -10.34
N ILE A 299 31.28 -16.40 -9.17
CA ILE A 299 31.27 -17.18 -7.92
C ILE A 299 30.40 -18.44 -8.06
N PHE A 300 29.25 -18.32 -8.73
CA PHE A 300 28.38 -19.46 -9.00
C PHE A 300 29.04 -20.47 -9.96
N VAL A 301 29.67 -20.00 -11.04
CA VAL A 301 30.42 -20.85 -11.98
C VAL A 301 31.53 -21.61 -11.26
N GLN A 302 32.35 -20.93 -10.45
CA GLN A 302 33.42 -21.58 -9.69
C GLN A 302 32.90 -22.71 -8.79
N LYS A 303 31.76 -22.46 -8.13
CA LYS A 303 31.18 -23.43 -7.20
C LYS A 303 30.56 -24.66 -7.88
N TYR A 304 29.99 -24.51 -9.08
CA TYR A 304 29.15 -25.56 -9.69
C TYR A 304 29.66 -26.11 -11.02
N ALA A 305 30.49 -25.36 -11.75
CA ALA A 305 31.19 -25.86 -12.93
C ALA A 305 32.56 -26.49 -12.59
N GLY A 306 33.10 -26.21 -11.39
CA GLY A 306 34.43 -26.70 -10.98
C GLY A 306 35.60 -25.89 -11.55
N GLU A 307 35.33 -24.88 -12.39
CA GLU A 307 36.32 -23.96 -12.95
C GLU A 307 36.86 -23.02 -11.86
N VAL A 308 38.14 -23.13 -11.51
CA VAL A 308 38.79 -22.22 -10.56
C VAL A 308 39.57 -21.17 -11.33
N TYR A 309 39.13 -19.91 -11.25
CA TYR A 309 39.83 -18.79 -11.86
C TYR A 309 40.77 -18.13 -10.84
N SER A 310 42.00 -17.80 -11.25
CA SER A 310 42.87 -16.90 -10.47
C SER A 310 42.27 -15.50 -10.40
N LYS A 311 42.73 -14.66 -9.46
CA LYS A 311 42.24 -13.27 -9.34
C LYS A 311 42.47 -12.47 -10.63
N GLU A 312 43.61 -12.67 -11.25
CA GLU A 312 43.99 -12.02 -12.52
C GLU A 312 43.05 -12.45 -13.64
N LYS A 313 42.70 -13.74 -13.70
CA LYS A 313 41.77 -14.28 -14.70
C LYS A 313 40.33 -13.80 -14.48
N ILE A 314 39.91 -13.65 -13.23
CA ILE A 314 38.60 -13.05 -12.89
C ILE A 314 38.54 -11.61 -13.39
N GLN A 315 39.57 -10.81 -13.12
CA GLN A 315 39.66 -9.43 -13.57
C GLN A 315 39.64 -9.34 -15.11
N GLU A 316 40.41 -10.17 -15.81
CA GLU A 316 40.41 -10.25 -17.28
C GLU A 316 39.00 -10.55 -17.82
N LYS A 317 38.32 -11.56 -17.25
CA LYS A 317 36.96 -11.94 -17.67
C LYS A 317 35.93 -10.85 -17.37
N ILE A 318 36.04 -10.16 -16.24
CA ILE A 318 35.19 -9.01 -15.92
C ILE A 318 35.35 -7.91 -16.99
N GLN A 319 36.58 -7.57 -17.36
CA GLN A 319 36.86 -6.54 -18.36
C GLN A 319 36.38 -6.94 -19.75
N GLU A 320 36.59 -8.20 -20.15
CA GLU A 320 36.10 -8.76 -21.42
C GLU A 320 34.57 -8.67 -21.51
N ILE A 321 33.86 -9.10 -20.46
CA ILE A 321 32.39 -9.05 -20.39
C ILE A 321 31.87 -7.60 -20.41
N LEU A 322 32.50 -6.68 -19.67
CA LEU A 322 32.08 -5.28 -19.64
C LEU A 322 32.29 -4.59 -20.99
N SER A 323 33.48 -4.75 -21.60
CA SER A 323 33.84 -4.15 -22.88
C SER A 323 32.91 -4.59 -24.02
N GLU A 324 32.62 -5.89 -24.10
CA GLU A 324 31.69 -6.43 -25.10
C GLU A 324 30.26 -5.91 -24.88
N ALA A 325 29.83 -5.73 -23.63
CA ALA A 325 28.50 -5.24 -23.30
C ALA A 325 28.34 -3.75 -23.56
N GLU A 326 29.40 -2.96 -23.40
CA GLU A 326 29.42 -1.53 -23.69
C GLU A 326 29.44 -1.26 -25.20
N LYS A 327 30.07 -2.11 -26.01
CA LYS A 327 30.04 -1.99 -27.48
C LYS A 327 28.68 -2.37 -28.07
N THR A 328 27.95 -3.27 -27.40
CA THR A 328 26.73 -3.87 -27.93
C THR A 328 25.47 -3.22 -27.36
N LYS A 329 24.72 -2.45 -28.18
CA LYS A 329 23.47 -1.79 -27.77
C LYS A 329 22.42 -2.74 -27.17
N LEU A 330 22.31 -3.95 -27.68
CA LEU A 330 21.39 -4.98 -27.19
C LEU A 330 21.89 -5.70 -25.91
N GLY A 331 23.15 -5.46 -25.53
CA GLY A 331 23.84 -6.15 -24.45
C GLY A 331 24.34 -7.55 -24.81
N ILE A 332 24.84 -8.26 -23.80
CA ILE A 332 25.36 -9.63 -23.91
C ILE A 332 24.28 -10.60 -23.46
N THR A 333 24.06 -11.68 -24.21
CA THR A 333 23.16 -12.78 -23.82
C THR A 333 23.89 -13.83 -22.98
N TYR A 334 23.16 -14.65 -22.22
CA TYR A 334 23.77 -15.78 -21.49
C TYR A 334 24.49 -16.76 -22.43
N LYS A 335 24.03 -16.90 -23.67
CA LYS A 335 24.69 -17.70 -24.71
C LYS A 335 26.07 -17.15 -25.06
N LYS A 336 26.19 -15.84 -25.23
CA LYS A 336 27.49 -15.19 -25.48
C LYS A 336 28.37 -15.21 -24.23
N LEU A 337 27.79 -15.08 -23.03
CA LEU A 337 28.50 -15.26 -21.76
C LEU A 337 29.12 -16.66 -21.65
N ARG A 338 28.37 -17.72 -21.99
CA ARG A 338 28.88 -19.11 -22.00
C ARG A 338 30.14 -19.25 -22.85
N LYS A 339 30.16 -18.61 -24.02
CA LYS A 339 31.34 -18.55 -24.89
C LYS A 339 32.52 -17.83 -24.23
N ILE A 340 32.28 -16.64 -23.69
CA ILE A 340 33.32 -15.84 -23.01
C ILE A 340 33.95 -16.62 -21.84
N LEU A 341 33.15 -17.40 -21.12
CA LEU A 341 33.59 -18.20 -19.98
C LEU A 341 34.18 -19.57 -20.38
N ASN A 342 34.26 -19.91 -21.67
CA ASN A 342 34.70 -21.20 -22.19
C ASN A 342 33.90 -22.40 -21.66
N LEU A 343 32.62 -22.21 -21.33
CA LEU A 343 31.74 -23.24 -20.75
C LEU A 343 30.99 -24.06 -21.82
N GLU A 344 31.49 -24.10 -23.06
CA GLU A 344 30.87 -24.85 -24.16
C GLU A 344 31.07 -26.37 -24.02
N GLY A 345 32.16 -26.81 -23.37
CA GLY A 345 32.47 -28.23 -23.13
C GLY A 345 31.94 -28.80 -21.80
N VAL A 346 31.35 -27.97 -20.93
CA VAL A 346 30.82 -28.40 -19.63
C VAL A 346 29.37 -28.89 -19.81
N GLU A 347 29.20 -30.17 -20.12
CA GLU A 347 27.88 -30.79 -20.21
C GLU A 347 27.11 -30.64 -18.89
N LYS A 348 25.84 -30.19 -18.98
CA LYS A 348 24.87 -30.01 -17.87
C LYS A 348 25.05 -28.79 -16.95
N PHE A 349 25.94 -27.84 -17.27
CA PHE A 349 25.98 -26.59 -16.50
C PHE A 349 24.79 -25.68 -16.84
N GLU A 350 23.99 -25.29 -15.84
CA GLU A 350 22.84 -24.40 -15.98
C GLU A 350 23.04 -23.10 -15.18
N PHE A 351 22.84 -21.95 -15.80
CA PHE A 351 22.86 -20.68 -15.08
C PHE A 351 21.67 -20.59 -14.11
N SER A 352 21.95 -20.38 -12.82
CA SER A 352 20.91 -20.30 -11.77
C SER A 352 19.84 -19.22 -11.96
N ALA A 353 20.14 -18.19 -12.74
CA ALA A 353 19.21 -17.12 -13.07
C ALA A 353 18.21 -17.47 -14.19
N LEU A 354 18.47 -18.55 -14.93
CA LEU A 354 17.63 -19.02 -16.04
C LEU A 354 16.76 -20.19 -15.61
N ASP A 355 15.63 -20.34 -16.30
CA ASP A 355 14.70 -21.44 -16.09
C ASP A 355 14.71 -22.33 -17.33
N TYR A 356 15.51 -23.40 -17.28
CA TYR A 356 15.64 -24.37 -18.36
C TYR A 356 14.42 -25.29 -18.52
N THR A 357 13.43 -25.17 -17.64
CA THR A 357 12.22 -26.01 -17.65
C THR A 357 11.05 -25.40 -18.42
N LYS A 358 11.13 -24.11 -18.79
CA LYS A 358 10.05 -23.39 -19.48
C LYS A 358 9.96 -23.72 -20.97
N ILE A 359 8.75 -24.07 -21.40
CA ILE A 359 8.39 -24.25 -22.80
C ILE A 359 7.52 -23.07 -23.25
N SER A 360 7.90 -22.40 -24.34
CA SER A 360 7.07 -21.36 -24.96
C SER A 360 6.05 -21.98 -25.90
N LYS A 361 4.76 -21.71 -25.68
CA LYS A 361 3.71 -21.95 -26.67
C LYS A 361 3.69 -20.76 -27.64
N ILE A 362 3.94 -21.02 -28.93
CA ILE A 362 3.80 -20.00 -29.98
C ILE A 362 2.55 -20.38 -30.77
N LYS A 363 1.58 -19.46 -30.84
CA LYS A 363 0.44 -19.58 -31.76
C LYS A 363 0.83 -19.01 -33.11
N THR A 364 0.79 -19.84 -34.14
CA THR A 364 0.92 -19.43 -35.55
C THR A 364 -0.31 -19.98 -36.27
N GLY A 365 -1.33 -19.15 -36.45
CA GLY A 365 -2.63 -19.59 -36.99
C GLY A 365 -3.43 -20.46 -35.99
N GLU A 366 -4.09 -21.50 -36.50
CA GLU A 366 -4.90 -22.44 -35.70
C GLU A 366 -4.08 -23.58 -35.05
N GLU A 367 -2.81 -23.76 -35.41
CA GLU A 367 -1.95 -24.80 -34.85
C GLU A 367 -1.03 -24.26 -33.73
N GLU A 368 -0.99 -24.98 -32.59
CA GLU A 368 -0.04 -24.75 -31.49
C GLU A 368 1.27 -25.52 -31.75
N ILE A 369 2.31 -24.83 -32.22
CA ILE A 369 3.66 -25.41 -32.33
C ILE A 369 4.41 -25.20 -31.01
N ILE A 370 4.84 -26.31 -30.40
CA ILE A 370 5.70 -26.29 -29.21
C ILE A 370 7.15 -26.18 -29.66
N LYS A 371 7.73 -24.96 -29.62
CA LYS A 371 9.18 -24.74 -29.84
C LYS A 371 9.86 -24.38 -28.52
N GLN A 372 10.95 -25.08 -28.21
CA GLN A 372 11.82 -24.78 -27.08
C GLN A 372 12.65 -23.54 -27.43
N LYS A 373 12.30 -22.39 -26.86
CA LYS A 373 13.16 -21.20 -26.95
C LYS A 373 14.39 -21.44 -26.07
N ASP A 374 15.58 -21.35 -26.66
CA ASP A 374 16.87 -21.42 -25.96
C ASP A 374 16.86 -20.43 -24.77
N PRO A 375 16.84 -20.91 -23.50
CA PRO A 375 16.80 -20.05 -22.31
C PRO A 375 17.99 -19.08 -22.27
N GLU A 376 19.11 -19.45 -22.88
CA GLU A 376 20.34 -18.66 -22.87
C GLU A 376 20.31 -17.49 -23.88
N SER A 377 19.26 -17.40 -24.70
CA SER A 377 18.98 -16.23 -25.54
C SER A 377 18.60 -14.97 -24.73
N GLN A 378 18.34 -15.11 -23.43
CA GLN A 378 18.04 -13.98 -22.55
C GLN A 378 19.26 -13.07 -22.35
N ILE A 379 19.02 -11.76 -22.21
CA ILE A 379 20.06 -10.76 -21.97
C ILE A 379 20.61 -10.92 -20.55
N PHE A 380 21.93 -11.09 -20.44
CA PHE A 380 22.67 -11.13 -19.19
C PHE A 380 22.87 -9.71 -18.64
N ILE A 381 23.59 -8.85 -19.36
CA ILE A 381 23.85 -7.45 -18.96
C ILE A 381 23.75 -6.53 -20.19
N LYS A 382 23.45 -5.25 -19.96
CA LYS A 382 23.41 -4.20 -20.99
C LYS A 382 23.61 -2.81 -20.37
N PHE A 383 24.08 -1.86 -21.18
CA PHE A 383 24.24 -0.44 -20.83
C PHE A 383 23.15 0.42 -21.49
N GLU A 384 21.89 0.13 -21.17
CA GLU A 384 20.74 0.71 -21.89
C GLU A 384 20.67 2.24 -21.77
N LYS A 385 20.96 2.80 -20.60
CA LYS A 385 20.80 4.24 -20.36
C LYS A 385 21.97 5.02 -20.93
N TYR A 386 23.18 4.51 -20.78
CA TYR A 386 24.36 5.03 -21.46
C TYR A 386 24.16 5.09 -22.98
N HIS A 387 23.74 4.00 -23.62
CA HIS A 387 23.47 4.02 -25.06
C HIS A 387 22.37 4.99 -25.46
N LYS A 388 21.31 5.14 -24.65
CA LYS A 388 20.28 6.15 -24.88
C LYS A 388 20.82 7.58 -24.83
N LEU A 389 21.77 7.86 -23.94
CA LEU A 389 22.43 9.16 -23.86
C LEU A 389 23.37 9.36 -25.06
N LYS A 390 24.17 8.35 -25.41
CA LYS A 390 25.06 8.37 -26.58
C LYS A 390 24.29 8.59 -27.88
N ASP A 391 23.17 7.87 -28.08
CA ASP A 391 22.27 8.06 -29.22
C ASP A 391 21.69 9.48 -29.27
N TYR A 392 21.30 10.04 -28.13
CA TYR A 392 20.72 11.38 -28.07
C TYR A 392 21.73 12.49 -28.41
N LEU A 393 23.01 12.23 -28.16
CA LEU A 393 24.13 13.13 -28.43
C LEU A 393 24.97 12.68 -29.64
N SER A 394 24.40 11.89 -30.56
CA SER A 394 25.13 11.35 -31.70
C SER A 394 25.72 12.44 -32.61
N GLU A 395 25.08 13.61 -32.66
CA GLU A 395 25.58 14.81 -33.37
C GLU A 395 26.89 15.37 -32.78
N PHE A 396 27.27 14.93 -31.56
CA PHE A 396 28.46 15.39 -30.83
C PHE A 396 29.38 14.21 -30.46
N SER A 397 29.43 13.16 -31.28
CA SER A 397 30.14 11.91 -30.97
C SER A 397 31.61 12.10 -30.61
N GLU A 398 32.33 12.97 -31.35
CA GLU A 398 33.75 13.25 -31.08
C GLU A 398 33.99 13.93 -29.73
N GLU A 399 33.11 14.86 -29.36
CA GLU A 399 33.17 15.52 -28.05
C GLU A 399 32.80 14.51 -26.96
N PHE A 400 31.73 13.74 -27.16
CA PHE A 400 31.23 12.73 -26.22
C PHE A 400 32.31 11.70 -25.85
N GLU A 401 33.08 11.23 -26.84
CA GLU A 401 34.15 10.24 -26.62
C GLU A 401 35.38 10.80 -25.90
N LYS A 402 35.57 12.13 -25.91
CA LYS A 402 36.64 12.83 -25.16
C LYS A 402 36.25 13.16 -23.72
N LEU A 403 34.96 13.11 -23.38
CA LEU A 403 34.49 13.43 -22.03
C LEU A 403 34.91 12.36 -21.01
N SER A 404 35.30 12.80 -19.82
CA SER A 404 35.56 11.89 -18.71
C SER A 404 34.27 11.19 -18.25
N GLN A 405 34.40 9.97 -17.72
CA GLN A 405 33.29 9.22 -17.14
C GLN A 405 32.56 10.03 -16.06
N GLU A 406 33.29 10.80 -15.25
CA GLU A 406 32.72 11.68 -14.23
C GLU A 406 31.84 12.77 -14.85
N THR A 407 32.27 13.36 -15.96
CA THR A 407 31.49 14.38 -16.67
C THR A 407 30.20 13.77 -17.23
N LEU A 408 30.28 12.59 -17.85
CA LEU A 408 29.12 11.86 -18.37
C LEU A 408 28.11 11.49 -17.27
N ASP A 409 28.60 11.03 -16.12
CA ASP A 409 27.76 10.74 -14.96
C ASP A 409 27.08 12.00 -14.41
N ASN A 410 27.80 13.12 -14.35
CA ASN A 410 27.27 14.41 -13.92
C ASN A 410 26.19 14.93 -14.87
N ILE A 411 26.41 14.84 -16.20
CA ILE A 411 25.39 15.15 -17.21
C ILE A 411 24.13 14.31 -16.94
N ALA A 412 24.28 12.99 -16.83
CA ALA A 412 23.17 12.07 -16.59
C ALA A 412 22.40 12.39 -15.29
N ASN A 413 23.11 12.72 -14.21
CA ASN A 413 22.50 13.14 -12.94
C ASN A 413 21.72 14.46 -13.07
N ILE A 414 22.34 15.48 -13.67
CA ILE A 414 21.73 16.81 -13.82
C ILE A 414 20.44 16.71 -14.63
N ILE A 415 20.45 16.04 -15.79
CA ILE A 415 19.26 15.90 -16.63
C ILE A 415 18.21 14.97 -16.03
N ALA A 416 18.60 14.02 -15.19
CA ALA A 416 17.64 13.15 -14.49
C ALA A 416 16.86 13.93 -13.43
N PHE A 417 17.55 14.75 -12.63
CA PHE A 417 16.94 15.46 -11.50
C PHE A 417 16.35 16.81 -11.85
N ASN A 418 16.64 17.37 -13.04
CA ASN A 418 16.20 18.69 -13.44
C ASN A 418 15.53 18.65 -14.82
N LYS A 419 14.35 19.26 -14.91
CA LYS A 419 13.55 19.34 -16.15
C LYS A 419 13.23 20.79 -16.55
N SER A 420 13.74 21.77 -15.79
CA SER A 420 13.56 23.19 -16.06
C SER A 420 14.72 23.69 -16.92
N PRO A 421 14.47 24.30 -18.09
CA PRO A 421 15.53 24.84 -18.92
C PRO A 421 16.47 25.78 -18.16
N LYS A 422 15.90 26.67 -17.33
CA LYS A 422 16.67 27.61 -16.50
C LYS A 422 17.65 26.92 -15.52
N ILE A 423 17.23 25.82 -14.90
CA ILE A 423 18.06 25.12 -13.91
C ILE A 423 19.11 24.26 -14.62
N LEU A 424 18.74 23.70 -15.79
CA LEU A 424 19.68 22.95 -16.62
C LEU A 424 20.79 23.87 -17.14
N GLU A 425 20.46 25.06 -17.63
CA GLU A 425 21.42 26.08 -18.05
C GLU A 425 22.42 26.38 -16.92
N GLU A 426 21.91 26.75 -15.74
CA GLU A 426 22.73 27.09 -14.57
C GLU A 426 23.63 25.93 -14.12
N LYS A 427 23.17 24.68 -14.17
CA LYS A 427 23.97 23.53 -13.72
C LYS A 427 24.95 23.02 -14.77
N LEU A 428 24.58 23.08 -16.05
CA LEU A 428 25.41 22.61 -17.15
C LEU A 428 26.50 23.62 -17.52
N SER A 429 26.37 24.90 -17.15
CA SER A 429 27.42 25.91 -17.35
C SER A 429 28.69 25.63 -16.55
N PHE A 430 28.59 24.84 -15.46
CA PHE A 430 29.74 24.41 -14.66
C PHE A 430 30.50 23.21 -15.27
N LEU A 431 30.01 22.64 -16.37
CA LEU A 431 30.66 21.51 -17.06
C LEU A 431 31.44 22.01 -18.28
N SER A 432 32.60 21.41 -18.50
CA SER A 432 33.46 21.65 -19.68
C SER A 432 32.89 20.99 -20.94
N ILE A 433 31.74 21.49 -21.42
CA ILE A 433 31.07 21.06 -22.65
C ILE A 433 30.79 22.24 -23.58
N SER A 434 30.69 21.97 -24.88
CA SER A 434 30.37 22.96 -25.91
C SER A 434 28.99 23.59 -25.70
N GLU A 435 28.84 24.84 -26.15
CA GLU A 435 27.56 25.55 -26.08
C GLU A 435 26.46 24.82 -26.85
N ALA A 436 26.81 24.25 -28.01
CA ALA A 436 25.86 23.48 -28.82
C ALA A 436 25.36 22.22 -28.10
N MET A 437 26.26 21.46 -27.45
CA MET A 437 25.86 20.29 -26.65
C MET A 437 25.01 20.71 -25.45
N ARG A 438 25.38 21.79 -24.76
CA ARG A 438 24.61 22.36 -23.63
C ARG A 438 23.19 22.72 -24.05
N GLN A 439 23.00 23.41 -25.17
CA GLN A 439 21.67 23.76 -25.69
C GLN A 439 20.84 22.52 -26.04
N LYS A 440 21.46 21.46 -26.62
CA LYS A 440 20.80 20.17 -26.84
C LYS A 440 20.34 19.53 -25.52
N LEU A 441 21.21 19.52 -24.50
CA LEU A 441 20.91 18.96 -23.18
C LEU A 441 19.84 19.75 -22.42
N ILE A 442 19.74 21.07 -22.60
CA ILE A 442 18.66 21.89 -22.01
C ILE A 442 17.30 21.48 -22.58
N GLN A 443 17.26 21.09 -23.85
CA GLN A 443 16.06 20.63 -24.56
C GLN A 443 15.82 19.11 -24.42
N ASN A 444 16.59 18.43 -23.55
CA ASN A 444 16.56 16.97 -23.47
C ASN A 444 15.15 16.41 -23.27
N GLN A 445 14.89 15.32 -24.00
CA GLN A 445 13.64 14.57 -23.94
C GLN A 445 13.82 13.24 -23.20
N LEU A 446 14.98 13.07 -22.56
CA LEU A 446 15.36 11.85 -21.87
C LEU A 446 14.60 11.75 -20.54
N ASN A 447 13.79 10.71 -20.38
CA ASN A 447 13.00 10.48 -19.18
C ASN A 447 13.77 9.69 -18.10
N PHE A 448 14.98 10.14 -17.78
CA PHE A 448 15.75 9.57 -16.68
C PHE A 448 15.15 9.99 -15.34
N ASN A 449 14.79 9.01 -14.50
CA ASN A 449 14.04 9.25 -13.25
C ASN A 449 14.32 8.22 -12.14
N GLN A 450 15.27 7.32 -12.32
CA GLN A 450 15.59 6.25 -11.36
C GLN A 450 16.89 6.56 -10.62
N THR A 451 17.02 6.10 -9.37
CA THR A 451 18.22 6.25 -8.54
C THR A 451 18.61 4.92 -7.90
N ILE A 452 19.88 4.76 -7.55
CA ILE A 452 20.37 3.68 -6.69
C ILE A 452 20.59 4.16 -5.25
N ASN A 453 20.90 3.30 -4.29
CA ASN A 453 21.08 3.70 -2.88
C ASN A 453 22.43 4.40 -2.59
N LEU A 454 23.34 4.42 -3.57
CA LEU A 454 24.70 4.96 -3.46
C LEU A 454 24.81 6.29 -4.20
N SER A 455 25.65 7.21 -3.71
CA SER A 455 26.06 8.43 -4.42
C SER A 455 27.18 8.13 -5.43
N LEU A 456 27.42 9.04 -6.38
CA LEU A 456 28.58 8.94 -7.30
C LEU A 456 29.90 8.85 -6.52
N LYS A 457 30.06 9.65 -5.46
CA LYS A 457 31.20 9.60 -4.53
C LYS A 457 31.42 8.20 -3.94
N ALA A 458 30.36 7.49 -3.55
CA ALA A 458 30.48 6.11 -3.06
C ALA A 458 30.86 5.14 -4.19
N LEU A 459 30.25 5.30 -5.37
CA LEU A 459 30.57 4.47 -6.53
C LEU A 459 32.04 4.61 -6.94
N TYR A 460 32.58 5.82 -6.99
CA TYR A 460 33.99 6.06 -7.35
C TYR A 460 34.98 5.41 -6.39
N LYS A 461 34.59 5.17 -5.12
CA LYS A 461 35.41 4.41 -4.17
C LYS A 461 35.28 2.89 -4.35
N ILE A 462 34.08 2.40 -4.68
CA ILE A 462 33.75 0.97 -4.67
C ILE A 462 34.06 0.30 -6.02
N LEU A 463 33.82 0.98 -7.14
CA LEU A 463 33.97 0.43 -8.49
C LEU A 463 35.38 -0.09 -8.78
N PRO A 464 36.48 0.66 -8.48
CA PRO A 464 37.82 0.16 -8.76
C PRO A 464 38.14 -1.16 -8.06
N ILE A 465 37.63 -1.33 -6.83
CA ILE A 465 37.83 -2.54 -6.02
C ILE A 465 36.99 -3.71 -6.58
N MET A 466 35.73 -3.44 -6.95
CA MET A 466 34.88 -4.47 -7.56
C MET A 466 35.40 -4.95 -8.93
N GLU A 467 36.05 -4.06 -9.69
CA GLU A 467 36.67 -4.42 -10.97
C GLU A 467 37.85 -5.39 -10.81
N GLN A 468 38.46 -5.45 -9.63
CA GLN A 468 39.47 -6.45 -9.28
C GLN A 468 38.87 -7.81 -8.87
N GLY A 469 37.53 -7.93 -8.88
CA GLY A 469 36.81 -9.18 -8.58
C GLY A 469 36.27 -9.26 -7.14
N SER A 470 36.55 -8.27 -6.29
CA SER A 470 36.02 -8.22 -4.92
C SER A 470 34.49 -8.07 -4.93
N ASN A 471 33.81 -8.87 -4.13
CA ASN A 471 32.36 -8.74 -4.00
C ASN A 471 31.97 -7.43 -3.29
N TYR A 472 30.68 -7.08 -3.31
CA TYR A 472 30.22 -5.80 -2.76
C TYR A 472 30.61 -5.60 -1.29
N ARG A 473 30.58 -6.64 -0.46
CA ARG A 473 30.94 -6.53 0.96
C ARG A 473 32.44 -6.28 1.13
N GLU A 474 33.27 -7.05 0.44
CA GLU A 474 34.73 -6.87 0.43
C GLU A 474 35.10 -5.46 -0.02
N ALA A 475 34.46 -4.97 -1.09
CA ALA A 475 34.68 -3.62 -1.59
C ALA A 475 34.28 -2.53 -0.57
N LEU A 476 33.25 -2.76 0.26
CA LEU A 476 32.90 -1.83 1.35
C LEU A 476 33.91 -1.87 2.51
N GLU A 477 34.41 -3.05 2.84
CA GLU A 477 35.43 -3.26 3.88
C GLU A 477 36.72 -2.52 3.49
N GLU A 478 37.20 -2.75 2.26
CA GLU A 478 38.40 -2.14 1.73
C GLU A 478 38.25 -0.62 1.51
N ALA A 479 37.08 -0.17 1.05
CA ALA A 479 36.78 1.27 0.93
C ALA A 479 36.55 1.98 2.28
N LYS A 480 36.61 1.26 3.41
CA LYS A 480 36.32 1.76 4.76
C LYS A 480 34.94 2.42 4.88
N LEU A 481 33.94 1.84 4.22
CA LEU A 481 32.55 2.34 4.19
C LEU A 481 31.60 1.57 5.11
N LEU A 482 32.06 0.50 5.77
CA LEU A 482 31.27 -0.14 6.82
C LEU A 482 31.10 0.79 8.03
N LYS A 483 29.86 1.00 8.48
CA LYS A 483 29.55 1.75 9.70
C LYS A 483 30.20 1.08 10.92
N GLN A 484 30.89 1.85 11.76
CA GLN A 484 31.26 1.43 13.11
C GLN A 484 30.00 1.24 13.97
N ASP A 485 30.05 0.32 14.93
CA ASP A 485 28.92 0.04 15.84
C ASP A 485 28.65 1.23 16.77
N SER A 486 27.60 1.99 16.49
CA SER A 486 27.11 3.05 17.38
C SER A 486 26.18 2.47 18.45
N ASN A 487 26.46 2.74 19.74
CA ASN A 487 25.60 2.32 20.85
C ASN A 487 24.33 3.20 20.95
N ASN A 488 23.32 2.89 20.14
CA ASN A 488 22.08 3.67 20.03
C ASN A 488 20.94 3.21 20.96
N LYS A 489 21.24 2.29 21.90
CA LYS A 489 20.27 1.66 22.80
C LYS A 489 19.69 2.67 23.79
N LYS A 490 18.37 2.62 24.02
CA LYS A 490 17.59 3.48 24.92
C LYS A 490 16.58 2.66 25.71
N ASP A 491 16.11 3.19 26.83
CA ASP A 491 15.07 2.55 27.67
C ASP A 491 13.72 2.45 26.95
N PHE A 492 13.46 3.38 26.02
CA PHE A 492 12.23 3.44 25.25
C PHE A 492 12.51 3.63 23.77
N LEU A 493 11.67 3.01 22.93
CA LEU A 493 11.77 3.16 21.49
C LEU A 493 11.56 4.63 21.07
N PRO A 494 12.46 5.23 20.27
CA PRO A 494 12.32 6.59 19.76
C PRO A 494 11.34 6.64 18.59
N PRO A 495 10.67 7.77 18.29
CA PRO A 495 9.87 7.91 17.07
C PRO A 495 10.70 7.61 15.81
N LEU A 496 10.12 6.93 14.81
CA LEU A 496 10.81 6.64 13.53
C LEU A 496 11.35 7.91 12.83
N SER A 497 10.66 9.05 13.00
CA SER A 497 11.11 10.33 12.43
C SER A 497 12.42 10.85 13.04
N GLU A 498 12.78 10.38 14.22
CA GLU A 498 14.01 10.74 14.94
C GLU A 498 15.12 9.69 14.74
N THR A 499 14.86 8.65 13.94
CA THR A 499 15.86 7.63 13.60
C THR A 499 16.48 7.92 12.26
N GLU A 500 17.82 7.88 12.17
CA GLU A 500 18.54 8.16 10.93
C GLU A 500 18.26 7.10 9.85
N GLU A 501 18.17 5.83 10.25
CA GLU A 501 18.07 4.70 9.33
C GLU A 501 16.63 4.39 8.89
N PHE A 502 15.65 4.60 9.77
CA PHE A 502 14.26 4.16 9.54
C PHE A 502 13.27 5.30 9.26
N SER A 503 13.72 6.55 9.15
CA SER A 503 12.88 7.71 8.85
C SER A 503 12.21 7.65 7.47
N ASN A 504 12.81 6.95 6.50
CA ASN A 504 12.39 6.92 5.10
C ASN A 504 11.30 5.87 4.75
N VAL A 505 10.53 5.37 5.73
CA VAL A 505 9.49 4.36 5.46
C VAL A 505 8.29 4.99 4.74
N LEU A 506 8.10 4.64 3.46
CA LEU A 506 7.23 5.34 2.51
C LEU A 506 5.71 5.06 2.65
N ASN A 507 5.30 4.03 3.40
CA ASN A 507 3.90 3.63 3.47
C ASN A 507 3.18 4.19 4.73
N PRO A 508 2.17 5.09 4.59
CA PRO A 508 1.43 5.65 5.72
C PRO A 508 0.74 4.63 6.62
N VAL A 509 0.31 3.49 6.08
CA VAL A 509 -0.34 2.40 6.84
C VAL A 509 0.68 1.75 7.77
N VAL A 510 1.87 1.49 7.26
CA VAL A 510 2.99 0.91 8.00
C VAL A 510 3.47 1.87 9.08
N ASN A 511 3.68 3.13 8.73
CA ASN A 511 4.11 4.15 9.70
C ASN A 511 3.13 4.28 10.88
N ARG A 512 1.82 4.17 10.60
CA ARG A 512 0.82 4.20 11.67
C ARG A 512 0.87 2.95 12.54
N ALA A 513 0.99 1.76 11.94
CA ALA A 513 1.11 0.51 12.70
C ALA A 513 2.36 0.52 13.60
N ILE A 514 3.53 0.90 13.06
CA ILE A 514 4.77 0.99 13.84
C ILE A 514 4.69 2.07 14.92
N SER A 515 4.04 3.21 14.63
CA SER A 515 3.81 4.25 15.65
C SER A 515 2.93 3.76 16.79
N GLN A 516 1.90 2.94 16.53
CA GLN A 516 1.10 2.32 17.59
C GLN A 516 1.89 1.23 18.32
N TYR A 517 2.69 0.43 17.61
CA TYR A 517 3.57 -0.58 18.20
C TYR A 517 4.50 0.04 19.23
N ARG A 518 5.21 1.10 18.84
CA ARG A 518 6.04 1.91 19.73
C ARG A 518 5.28 2.37 20.98
N LYS A 519 4.04 2.87 20.81
CA LYS A 519 3.22 3.34 21.93
C LYS A 519 2.84 2.21 22.88
N VAL A 520 2.51 1.04 22.36
CA VAL A 520 2.18 -0.15 23.16
C VAL A 520 3.42 -0.60 23.92
N VAL A 521 4.52 -0.88 23.23
CA VAL A 521 5.79 -1.33 23.84
C VAL A 521 6.25 -0.35 24.92
N ASN A 522 6.37 0.94 24.61
CA ASN A 522 6.81 1.92 25.60
C ASN A 522 5.85 2.04 26.80
N SER A 523 4.56 1.76 26.62
CA SER A 523 3.61 1.79 27.75
C SER A 523 3.72 0.53 28.61
N VAL A 524 3.95 -0.63 28.00
CA VAL A 524 4.26 -1.87 28.74
C VAL A 524 5.56 -1.68 29.54
N LEU A 525 6.63 -1.18 28.90
CA LEU A 525 7.92 -0.96 29.57
C LEU A 525 7.84 0.05 30.71
N ARG A 526 7.08 1.15 30.54
CA ARG A 526 6.86 2.12 31.63
C ARG A 526 6.15 1.52 32.84
N LYS A 527 5.25 0.55 32.63
CA LYS A 527 4.45 -0.05 33.69
C LYS A 527 5.14 -1.26 34.34
N TYR A 528 5.83 -2.09 33.56
CA TYR A 528 6.35 -3.39 33.98
C TYR A 528 7.88 -3.51 33.98
N GLY A 529 8.58 -2.47 33.54
CA GLY A 529 10.03 -2.44 33.41
C GLY A 529 10.55 -3.11 32.12
N GLU A 530 11.87 -3.29 32.06
CA GLU A 530 12.57 -3.92 30.93
C GLU A 530 12.19 -5.40 30.77
N VAL A 531 12.34 -5.94 29.56
CA VAL A 531 12.02 -7.33 29.21
C VAL A 531 13.24 -8.04 28.65
N HIS A 532 13.26 -9.37 28.76
CA HIS A 532 14.35 -10.19 28.23
C HIS A 532 14.15 -10.46 26.73
N LYS A 533 12.90 -10.72 26.30
CA LYS A 533 12.58 -10.99 24.90
C LYS A 533 11.32 -10.28 24.42
N ILE A 534 11.28 -9.95 23.13
CA ILE A 534 10.07 -9.56 22.42
C ILE A 534 9.82 -10.51 21.26
N HIS A 535 8.64 -11.14 21.25
CA HIS A 535 8.17 -12.00 20.17
C HIS A 535 7.14 -11.24 19.32
N ILE A 536 7.36 -11.18 18.01
CA ILE A 536 6.57 -10.34 17.10
C ILE A 536 5.98 -11.17 15.98
N GLU A 537 4.67 -11.06 15.76
CA GLU A 537 4.00 -11.48 14.52
C GLU A 537 3.49 -10.24 13.78
N LEU A 538 3.68 -10.20 12.46
CA LEU A 538 3.00 -9.24 11.60
C LEU A 538 1.94 -9.96 10.78
N ALA A 539 0.75 -9.39 10.73
CA ALA A 539 -0.28 -9.90 9.84
C ALA A 539 0.21 -9.83 8.38
N ARG A 540 -0.07 -10.89 7.60
CA ARG A 540 0.36 -11.03 6.18
C ARG A 540 -0.04 -9.87 5.27
N GLU A 541 -0.96 -9.03 5.70
CA GLU A 541 -1.47 -7.88 4.97
C GLU A 541 -0.68 -6.59 5.27
N VAL A 542 0.07 -6.54 6.37
CA VAL A 542 0.88 -5.38 6.77
C VAL A 542 1.99 -5.22 5.74
N GLY A 543 2.02 -4.05 5.07
CA GLY A 543 2.99 -3.74 4.01
C GLY A 543 2.60 -4.07 2.60
N LYS A 544 1.53 -4.83 2.40
CA LYS A 544 1.01 -5.12 1.08
C LYS A 544 0.24 -3.93 0.53
N SER A 545 0.27 -3.75 -0.79
CA SER A 545 -0.53 -2.72 -1.44
C SER A 545 -2.03 -3.00 -1.26
N PHE A 546 -2.88 -2.02 -1.54
CA PHE A 546 -4.32 -2.26 -1.55
C PHE A 546 -4.73 -3.32 -2.58
N ALA A 547 -4.11 -3.30 -3.76
CA ALA A 547 -4.35 -4.29 -4.82
C ALA A 547 -3.97 -5.71 -4.37
N ASP A 548 -2.81 -5.87 -3.74
CA ASP A 548 -2.37 -7.17 -3.22
C ASP A 548 -3.30 -7.69 -2.12
N ARG A 549 -3.78 -6.82 -1.23
CA ARG A 549 -4.76 -7.20 -0.21
C ARG A 549 -6.10 -7.59 -0.81
N LYS A 550 -6.57 -6.87 -1.83
CA LYS A 550 -7.78 -7.26 -2.57
C LYS A 550 -7.62 -8.58 -3.31
N LYS A 551 -6.42 -8.86 -3.84
CA LYS A 551 -6.09 -10.16 -4.41
C LYS A 551 -6.17 -11.26 -3.35
N ILE A 552 -5.61 -11.04 -2.16
CA ILE A 552 -5.69 -11.99 -1.03
C ILE A 552 -7.14 -12.20 -0.58
N GLU A 553 -7.94 -11.13 -0.46
CA GLU A 553 -9.36 -11.21 -0.11
C GLU A 553 -10.13 -12.03 -1.16
N LYS A 554 -9.85 -11.81 -2.45
CA LYS A 554 -10.40 -12.59 -3.55
C LYS A 554 -9.97 -14.06 -3.45
N GLU A 555 -8.69 -14.34 -3.24
CA GLU A 555 -8.16 -15.70 -3.05
C GLU A 555 -8.83 -16.40 -1.85
N GLN A 556 -9.05 -15.69 -0.73
CA GLN A 556 -9.78 -16.22 0.42
C GLN A 556 -11.24 -16.53 0.11
N LYS A 557 -11.90 -15.66 -0.68
CA LYS A 557 -13.27 -15.88 -1.13
C LYS A 557 -13.36 -17.10 -2.05
N GLU A 558 -12.47 -17.21 -3.03
CA GLU A 558 -12.37 -18.38 -3.92
C GLU A 558 -12.08 -19.66 -3.11
N LEU A 559 -11.24 -19.60 -2.08
CA LEU A 559 -10.99 -20.73 -1.17
C LEU A 559 -12.24 -21.11 -0.38
N TYR A 560 -13.03 -20.14 0.08
CA TYR A 560 -14.30 -20.38 0.75
C TYR A 560 -15.31 -21.03 -0.21
N GLU A 561 -15.45 -20.53 -1.43
CA GLU A 561 -16.31 -21.09 -2.47
C GLU A 561 -15.92 -22.55 -2.79
N ARG A 562 -14.62 -22.84 -2.96
CA ARG A 562 -14.10 -24.21 -3.12
C ARG A 562 -14.40 -25.11 -1.91
N ASN A 563 -14.36 -24.58 -0.70
CA ASN A 563 -14.74 -25.35 0.49
C ASN A 563 -16.24 -25.68 0.49
N GLN A 564 -17.10 -24.74 0.06
CA GLN A 564 -18.54 -24.99 -0.08
C GLN A 564 -18.85 -26.00 -1.17
N GLU A 565 -18.15 -25.95 -2.30
CA GLU A 565 -18.26 -26.94 -3.37
C GLU A 565 -17.85 -28.33 -2.90
N ALA A 566 -16.70 -28.45 -2.23
CA ALA A 566 -16.25 -29.70 -1.65
C ALA A 566 -17.24 -30.24 -0.60
N LEU A 567 -17.84 -29.36 0.21
CA LEU A 567 -18.88 -29.73 1.18
C LEU A 567 -20.15 -30.25 0.49
N LYS A 568 -20.57 -29.66 -0.63
CA LYS A 568 -21.67 -30.19 -1.45
C LYS A 568 -21.33 -31.58 -1.98
N ILE A 569 -20.13 -31.76 -2.54
CA ILE A 569 -19.68 -33.06 -3.07
C ILE A 569 -19.64 -34.10 -1.96
N CYS A 570 -19.11 -33.78 -0.77
CA CYS A 570 -19.16 -34.65 0.41
C CYS A 570 -20.59 -35.14 0.67
N LYS A 571 -21.57 -34.23 0.70
CA LYS A 571 -22.99 -34.58 0.88
C LYS A 571 -23.52 -35.46 -0.25
N THR A 572 -23.24 -35.12 -1.51
CA THR A 572 -23.69 -35.89 -2.68
C THR A 572 -23.15 -37.32 -2.68
N ILE A 573 -21.89 -37.52 -2.29
CA ILE A 573 -21.27 -38.85 -2.25
C ILE A 573 -21.52 -39.58 -0.92
N GLY A 574 -22.22 -38.99 0.04
CA GLY A 574 -22.49 -39.60 1.35
C GLY A 574 -21.25 -39.69 2.26
N LEU A 575 -20.29 -38.78 2.08
CA LEU A 575 -19.10 -38.62 2.91
C LEU A 575 -19.37 -37.55 3.98
N GLU A 576 -19.05 -37.83 5.24
CA GLU A 576 -19.26 -36.83 6.29
C GLU A 576 -18.44 -35.56 6.05
N PRO A 577 -19.06 -34.36 6.10
CA PRO A 577 -18.41 -33.09 5.76
C PRO A 577 -17.54 -32.57 6.92
N ASN A 578 -16.52 -33.32 7.31
CA ASN A 578 -15.49 -32.87 8.25
C ASN A 578 -14.30 -32.23 7.51
N GLY A 579 -13.44 -31.51 8.22
CA GLY A 579 -12.32 -30.76 7.62
C GLY A 579 -11.34 -31.63 6.82
N GLN A 580 -11.13 -32.89 7.23
CA GLN A 580 -10.25 -33.83 6.55
C GLN A 580 -10.87 -34.32 5.22
N ASN A 581 -12.15 -34.67 5.23
CA ASN A 581 -12.88 -35.12 4.04
C ASN A 581 -13.06 -34.00 3.02
N ILE A 582 -13.35 -32.78 3.49
CA ILE A 582 -13.37 -31.59 2.63
C ILE A 582 -12.00 -31.40 1.95
N LEU A 583 -10.90 -31.58 2.68
CA LEU A 583 -9.56 -31.48 2.11
C LEU A 583 -9.26 -32.58 1.10
N LYS A 584 -9.67 -33.84 1.36
CA LYS A 584 -9.55 -34.95 0.40
C LYS A 584 -10.27 -34.63 -0.91
N VAL A 585 -11.52 -34.21 -0.85
CA VAL A 585 -12.31 -33.83 -2.04
C VAL A 585 -11.66 -32.68 -2.80
N LYS A 586 -11.15 -31.65 -2.10
CA LYS A 586 -10.44 -30.55 -2.75
C LYS A 586 -9.17 -31.01 -3.48
N LEU A 587 -8.39 -31.90 -2.88
CA LEU A 587 -7.18 -32.45 -3.50
C LEU A 587 -7.51 -33.37 -4.67
N TRP A 588 -8.58 -34.18 -4.55
CA TRP A 588 -9.09 -35.04 -5.61
C TRP A 588 -9.45 -34.26 -6.88
N ILE A 589 -10.24 -33.19 -6.74
CA ILE A 589 -10.60 -32.28 -7.86
C ILE A 589 -9.34 -31.62 -8.44
N ARG A 590 -8.47 -31.09 -7.57
CA ARG A 590 -7.23 -30.40 -7.98
C ARG A 590 -6.26 -31.31 -8.75
N GLN A 591 -6.32 -32.61 -8.51
CA GLN A 591 -5.46 -33.62 -9.14
C GLN A 591 -6.10 -34.32 -10.35
N ASN A 592 -7.23 -33.82 -10.85
CA ASN A 592 -8.00 -34.45 -11.93
C ASN A 592 -8.32 -35.92 -11.62
N GLU A 593 -8.66 -36.22 -10.37
CA GLU A 593 -8.99 -37.57 -9.92
C GLU A 593 -7.85 -38.58 -10.04
N ILE A 594 -6.59 -38.15 -10.13
CA ILE A 594 -5.44 -39.03 -10.29
C ILE A 594 -4.51 -38.95 -9.08
N CYS A 595 -4.03 -40.10 -8.60
CA CYS A 595 -2.98 -40.16 -7.60
C CYS A 595 -1.67 -39.62 -8.19
N VAL A 596 -1.12 -38.58 -7.57
CA VAL A 596 0.10 -37.90 -8.08
C VAL A 596 1.27 -38.87 -8.19
N TYR A 597 1.47 -39.75 -7.21
CA TYR A 597 2.62 -40.66 -7.14
C TYR A 597 2.46 -41.93 -7.97
N SER A 598 1.31 -42.61 -7.89
CA SER A 598 1.10 -43.86 -8.63
C SER A 598 0.52 -43.68 -10.04
N GLY A 599 -0.16 -42.56 -10.31
CA GLY A 599 -0.86 -42.33 -11.58
C GLY A 599 -2.18 -43.06 -11.73
N LYS A 600 -2.59 -43.83 -10.73
CA LYS A 600 -3.89 -44.53 -10.73
C LYS A 600 -5.03 -43.53 -10.52
N LYS A 601 -6.16 -43.76 -11.20
CA LYS A 601 -7.40 -43.01 -10.98
C LYS A 601 -7.93 -43.26 -9.57
N ILE A 602 -8.38 -42.20 -8.91
CA ILE A 602 -9.05 -42.17 -7.62
C ILE A 602 -10.55 -41.99 -7.92
N SER A 603 -11.37 -42.98 -7.62
CA SER A 603 -12.81 -42.92 -7.82
C SER A 603 -13.53 -42.27 -6.63
N SER A 604 -14.80 -41.89 -6.82
CA SER A 604 -15.66 -41.42 -5.74
C SER A 604 -15.90 -42.50 -4.66
N ASN A 605 -15.86 -43.79 -5.03
CA ASN A 605 -15.95 -44.90 -4.07
C ASN A 605 -14.67 -45.04 -3.23
N ASP A 606 -13.49 -44.76 -3.79
CA ASP A 606 -12.24 -44.77 -3.02
C ASP A 606 -12.24 -43.71 -1.91
N LEU A 607 -12.97 -42.60 -2.11
CA LEU A 607 -13.19 -41.58 -1.07
C LEU A 607 -14.18 -42.05 0.03
N LYS A 608 -15.13 -42.93 -0.29
CA LYS A 608 -16.14 -43.44 0.66
C LYS A 608 -15.61 -44.58 1.53
N ASN A 609 -14.81 -45.47 0.96
CA ASN A 609 -14.26 -46.66 1.63
C ASN A 609 -13.10 -46.33 2.59
N ASP A 610 -12.97 -45.07 3.01
CA ASP A 610 -12.02 -44.56 4.00
C ASP A 610 -12.65 -44.50 5.42
N LYS A 611 -13.80 -45.14 5.61
CA LYS A 611 -14.48 -45.20 6.91
C LYS A 611 -13.74 -46.15 7.85
N LYS A 612 -13.43 -45.69 9.06
CA LYS A 612 -13.30 -46.58 10.22
C LYS A 612 -14.71 -46.99 10.63
N ASP A 613 -15.13 -48.19 10.26
CA ASP A 613 -16.26 -48.80 10.95
C ASP A 613 -15.74 -49.37 12.29
N ASN A 614 -16.11 -48.72 13.40
CA ASN A 614 -15.77 -49.22 14.74
C ASN A 614 -16.73 -50.34 15.20
N SER A 615 -17.65 -50.81 14.34
CA SER A 615 -18.74 -51.72 14.72
C SER A 615 -18.54 -53.18 14.32
N LYS A 616 -17.50 -53.57 13.57
CA LYS A 616 -17.31 -54.99 13.20
C LYS A 616 -15.84 -55.42 13.26
N ASN A 617 -15.59 -56.49 14.00
CA ASN A 617 -14.31 -57.20 14.15
C ASN A 617 -13.90 -57.92 12.85
N ASN A 618 -13.75 -57.22 11.72
CA ASN A 618 -13.07 -57.75 10.54
C ASN A 618 -11.73 -57.04 10.35
N LYS A 619 -10.68 -57.84 10.22
CA LYS A 619 -9.26 -57.47 10.35
C LYS A 619 -8.63 -56.88 9.07
N GLU A 620 -9.41 -56.45 8.08
CA GLU A 620 -8.91 -56.03 6.75
C GLU A 620 -9.58 -54.76 6.16
N ASP A 621 -9.97 -53.77 6.97
CA ASP A 621 -10.36 -52.46 6.43
C ASP A 621 -9.17 -51.48 6.42
N ASP A 622 -8.26 -51.70 5.46
CA ASP A 622 -7.13 -50.80 5.20
C ASP A 622 -7.59 -49.48 4.60
N LYS A 623 -7.24 -48.39 5.30
CA LYS A 623 -7.47 -47.00 4.90
C LYS A 623 -6.89 -46.76 3.49
N LYS A 624 -7.75 -46.64 2.47
CA LYS A 624 -7.31 -46.68 1.05
C LYS A 624 -6.57 -45.43 0.57
N LEU A 625 -6.91 -44.25 1.09
CA LEU A 625 -6.36 -42.95 0.67
C LEU A 625 -5.81 -42.14 1.85
N GLU A 626 -4.69 -41.46 1.61
CA GLU A 626 -4.07 -40.56 2.57
C GLU A 626 -3.69 -39.22 1.96
N ILE A 627 -3.65 -38.19 2.82
CA ILE A 627 -3.15 -36.88 2.47
C ILE A 627 -1.68 -36.86 2.88
N ASP A 628 -0.79 -37.00 1.91
CA ASP A 628 0.65 -36.96 2.13
C ASP A 628 1.20 -35.52 2.10
N HIS A 629 2.27 -35.29 2.86
CA HIS A 629 3.08 -34.09 2.80
C HIS A 629 4.28 -34.29 1.86
N ILE A 630 4.32 -33.57 0.74
CA ILE A 630 5.38 -33.65 -0.27
C ILE A 630 6.75 -33.48 0.39
N TYR A 631 6.94 -32.37 1.10
CA TYR A 631 8.02 -32.25 2.07
C TYR A 631 7.53 -32.75 3.42
N PRO A 632 8.19 -33.74 4.04
CA PRO A 632 7.81 -34.26 5.35
C PRO A 632 7.56 -33.15 6.37
N LEU A 633 6.48 -33.24 7.16
CA LEU A 633 6.06 -32.18 8.07
C LEU A 633 7.07 -32.01 9.21
N SER A 634 7.70 -33.09 9.70
CA SER A 634 8.77 -33.03 10.72
C SER A 634 10.05 -32.34 10.24
N ARG A 635 10.27 -32.26 8.92
CA ARG A 635 11.45 -31.64 8.29
C ARG A 635 11.17 -30.22 7.79
N SER A 636 9.92 -29.92 7.43
CA SER A 636 9.54 -28.64 6.81
C SER A 636 8.69 -27.74 7.71
N LEU A 637 7.92 -28.30 8.65
CA LEU A 637 6.80 -27.66 9.36
C LEU A 637 5.76 -27.00 8.42
N ASP A 638 5.77 -27.35 7.14
CA ASP A 638 4.88 -26.80 6.14
C ASP A 638 3.60 -27.63 6.04
N ASP A 639 2.58 -27.30 6.84
CA ASP A 639 1.26 -27.92 6.77
C ASP A 639 0.34 -27.27 5.70
N SER A 640 0.89 -26.43 4.81
CA SER A 640 0.09 -25.73 3.80
C SER A 640 -0.51 -26.68 2.77
N GLN A 641 -1.63 -26.28 2.17
CA GLN A 641 -2.28 -27.06 1.10
C GLN A 641 -1.39 -27.21 -0.15
N ASN A 642 -0.34 -26.40 -0.31
CA ASN A 642 0.64 -26.54 -1.39
C ASN A 642 1.72 -27.58 -1.09
N ASN A 643 1.78 -28.07 0.15
CA ASN A 643 2.62 -29.20 0.51
C ASN A 643 1.82 -30.52 0.60
N LYS A 644 0.53 -30.53 0.24
CA LYS A 644 -0.35 -31.69 0.42
C LYS A 644 -0.82 -32.26 -0.90
N VAL A 645 -0.79 -33.59 -1.02
CA VAL A 645 -1.34 -34.36 -2.15
C VAL A 645 -2.16 -35.53 -1.65
N LEU A 646 -3.18 -35.92 -2.40
CA LEU A 646 -4.00 -37.10 -2.13
C LEU A 646 -3.41 -38.29 -2.88
N VAL A 647 -3.04 -39.34 -2.14
CA VAL A 647 -2.39 -40.54 -2.67
C VAL A 647 -2.98 -41.80 -2.04
N PHE A 648 -2.73 -42.96 -2.65
CA PHE A 648 -3.07 -44.24 -2.02
C PHE A 648 -2.14 -44.50 -0.84
N ALA A 649 -2.68 -45.01 0.27
CA ALA A 649 -1.94 -45.21 1.53
C ALA A 649 -0.64 -46.00 1.34
N LYS A 650 -0.69 -47.11 0.60
CA LYS A 650 0.48 -47.93 0.25
C LYS A 650 1.64 -47.12 -0.35
N VAL A 651 1.34 -46.13 -1.18
CA VAL A 651 2.35 -45.29 -1.84
C VAL A 651 2.91 -44.23 -0.89
N ASN A 652 2.07 -43.73 0.02
CA ASN A 652 2.50 -42.86 1.11
C ASN A 652 3.45 -43.60 2.08
N ASP A 653 3.08 -44.84 2.43
CA ASP A 653 3.90 -45.71 3.27
C ASP A 653 5.27 -45.98 2.63
N GLU A 654 5.30 -46.28 1.34
CA GLU A 654 6.58 -46.45 0.61
C GLU A 654 7.44 -45.18 0.64
N LYS A 655 6.84 -43.98 0.60
CA LYS A 655 7.56 -42.70 0.66
C LYS A 655 8.13 -42.41 2.04
N ASN A 656 7.33 -42.53 3.11
CA ASN A 656 7.71 -42.24 4.49
C ASN A 656 8.20 -40.78 4.72
N ASP A 657 9.20 -40.56 5.59
CA ASP A 657 9.81 -39.27 5.93
C ASP A 657 10.76 -38.71 4.84
N ARG A 658 10.58 -39.17 3.60
CA ARG A 658 11.34 -38.77 2.42
C ARG A 658 10.54 -37.84 1.51
N THR A 659 11.23 -37.02 0.74
CA THR A 659 10.64 -36.31 -0.41
C THR A 659 10.38 -37.27 -1.57
N PRO A 660 9.55 -36.91 -2.57
CA PRO A 660 9.35 -37.75 -3.75
C PRO A 660 10.64 -38.05 -4.51
N TYR A 661 11.58 -37.10 -4.57
CA TYR A 661 12.90 -37.32 -5.16
C TYR A 661 13.74 -38.31 -4.36
N GLU A 662 13.77 -38.17 -3.04
CA GLU A 662 14.45 -39.08 -2.13
C GLU A 662 13.89 -40.51 -2.19
N TRP A 663 12.57 -40.63 -2.30
CA TRP A 663 11.88 -41.90 -2.42
C TRP A 663 12.18 -42.62 -3.74
N LEU A 664 12.24 -41.87 -4.85
CA LEU A 664 12.48 -42.42 -6.20
C LEU A 664 13.95 -42.40 -6.62
N LYS A 665 14.87 -41.99 -5.72
CA LYS A 665 16.31 -41.93 -5.99
C LYS A 665 16.82 -43.33 -6.38
N GLY A 666 17.45 -43.44 -7.55
CA GLY A 666 17.92 -44.71 -8.10
C GLY A 666 16.93 -45.45 -9.02
N ASN A 667 15.73 -44.90 -9.26
CA ASN A 667 14.77 -45.43 -10.23
C ASN A 667 14.35 -44.36 -11.25
N GLU A 668 15.20 -44.16 -12.26
CA GLU A 668 15.01 -43.09 -13.27
C GLU A 668 13.73 -43.25 -14.09
N GLN A 669 13.31 -44.49 -14.37
CA GLN A 669 12.08 -44.77 -15.12
C GLN A 669 10.83 -44.29 -14.37
N LYS A 670 10.70 -44.61 -13.07
CA LYS A 670 9.60 -44.13 -12.23
C LYS A 670 9.66 -42.61 -12.05
N TRP A 671 10.86 -42.04 -11.91
CA TRP A 671 11.05 -40.60 -11.82
C TRP A 671 10.57 -39.87 -13.09
N ASN A 672 11.02 -40.30 -14.27
CA ASN A 672 10.62 -39.72 -15.55
C ASN A 672 9.11 -39.85 -15.80
N THR A 673 8.51 -40.99 -15.42
CA THR A 673 7.05 -41.19 -15.50
C THR A 673 6.29 -40.19 -14.61
N LEU A 674 6.78 -39.93 -13.40
CA LEU A 674 6.22 -38.91 -12.52
C LEU A 674 6.33 -37.51 -13.14
N ILE A 675 7.49 -37.15 -13.70
CA ILE A 675 7.69 -35.86 -14.39
C ILE A 675 6.71 -35.68 -15.55
N ILE A 676 6.55 -36.69 -16.41
CA ILE A 676 5.61 -36.65 -17.55
C ILE A 676 4.17 -36.46 -17.04
N ARG A 677 3.76 -37.18 -15.99
CA ARG A 677 2.43 -37.03 -15.39
C ARG A 677 2.19 -35.63 -14.82
N LEU A 678 3.19 -35.05 -14.16
CA LEU A 678 3.08 -33.68 -13.65
C LEU A 678 2.94 -32.66 -14.79
N ARG A 679 3.52 -32.93 -15.96
CA ARG A 679 3.35 -32.09 -17.16
C ARG A 679 1.91 -32.13 -17.67
N THR A 680 1.22 -33.27 -17.61
CA THR A 680 -0.17 -33.42 -18.10
C THR A 680 -1.24 -32.95 -17.11
N MET A 681 -0.93 -32.87 -15.81
CA MET A 681 -1.87 -32.36 -14.79
C MET A 681 -2.02 -30.83 -14.83
N CYS A 682 -2.92 -30.31 -15.68
CA CYS A 682 -3.13 -28.87 -15.87
C CYS A 682 -3.73 -28.14 -14.65
N ASN A 683 -4.57 -28.81 -13.85
CA ASN A 683 -5.22 -28.23 -12.67
C ASN A 683 -4.34 -28.23 -11.41
N LEU A 684 -3.20 -28.94 -11.44
CA LEU A 684 -2.24 -28.96 -10.34
C LEU A 684 -1.36 -27.69 -10.42
N PRO A 685 -1.31 -26.85 -9.38
CA PRO A 685 -0.54 -25.60 -9.42
C PRO A 685 0.98 -25.80 -9.54
N GLU A 686 1.62 -24.90 -10.27
CA GLU A 686 3.05 -24.99 -10.62
C GLU A 686 3.99 -25.01 -9.42
N ASN A 687 3.61 -24.35 -8.33
CA ASN A 687 4.38 -24.39 -7.08
C ASN A 687 4.35 -25.77 -6.42
N VAL A 688 3.26 -26.53 -6.56
CA VAL A 688 3.17 -27.91 -6.05
C VAL A 688 4.02 -28.84 -6.90
N LYS A 689 3.95 -28.69 -8.24
CA LYS A 689 4.80 -29.44 -9.17
C LYS A 689 6.28 -29.25 -8.85
N ARG A 690 6.71 -28.00 -8.68
CA ARG A 690 8.09 -27.66 -8.30
C ARG A 690 8.54 -28.32 -7.00
N LYS A 691 7.68 -28.38 -5.98
CA LYS A 691 8.00 -29.08 -4.72
C LYS A 691 8.18 -30.58 -4.90
N ILE A 692 7.35 -31.21 -5.74
CA ILE A 692 7.42 -32.65 -6.00
C ILE A 692 8.74 -33.00 -6.71
N VAL A 693 9.20 -32.15 -7.62
CA VAL A 693 10.40 -32.39 -8.44
C VAL A 693 11.69 -31.82 -7.81
N ASP A 694 11.61 -31.29 -6.60
CA ASP A 694 12.74 -30.63 -5.94
C ASP A 694 13.82 -31.64 -5.53
N LYS A 695 14.97 -31.55 -6.20
CA LYS A 695 16.14 -32.39 -5.95
C LYS A 695 17.04 -31.86 -4.82
N ASN A 696 16.88 -30.59 -4.46
CA ASN A 696 17.81 -29.84 -3.61
C ASN A 696 17.44 -29.86 -2.12
N PHE A 697 16.35 -30.53 -1.74
CA PHE A 697 15.95 -30.70 -0.34
C PHE A 697 16.91 -31.60 0.48
N MET A 698 17.79 -32.34 -0.21
CA MET A 698 18.63 -33.42 0.32
C MET A 698 19.80 -33.01 1.23
N ASP A 699 20.39 -31.83 1.08
CA ASP A 699 21.68 -31.47 1.73
C ASP A 699 21.54 -30.63 3.00
N LYS A 700 20.85 -31.14 4.02
CA LYS A 700 20.82 -30.48 5.36
C LYS A 700 21.00 -31.49 6.48
N LYS A 701 22.23 -31.96 6.67
CA LYS A 701 22.66 -32.80 7.82
C LYS A 701 22.31 -32.13 9.16
N LEU A 702 22.12 -32.99 10.17
CA LEU A 702 21.54 -32.74 11.51
C LEU A 702 21.97 -31.46 12.27
N GLY A 703 23.12 -30.84 11.98
CA GLY A 703 23.55 -29.58 12.61
C GLY A 703 22.81 -28.31 12.13
N THR A 704 22.17 -28.34 10.96
CA THR A 704 21.47 -27.18 10.36
C THR A 704 19.94 -27.22 10.53
N ARG A 705 19.40 -28.24 11.20
CA ARG A 705 17.94 -28.46 11.33
C ARG A 705 17.26 -27.35 12.12
N GLY A 706 17.84 -26.94 13.25
CA GLY A 706 17.34 -25.84 14.07
C GLY A 706 17.35 -24.51 13.32
N GLU A 707 18.42 -24.24 12.55
CA GLU A 707 18.52 -23.03 11.74
C GLU A 707 17.55 -23.01 10.55
N TYR A 708 17.31 -24.16 9.90
CA TYR A 708 16.37 -24.28 8.79
C TYR A 708 14.91 -24.10 9.23
N LEU A 709 14.53 -24.74 10.35
CA LEU A 709 13.22 -24.56 10.96
C LEU A 709 13.04 -23.11 11.39
N THR A 710 14.03 -22.52 12.06
CA THR A 710 14.01 -21.10 12.45
C THR A 710 13.89 -20.16 11.24
N ARG A 711 14.55 -20.46 10.10
CA ARG A 711 14.43 -19.66 8.86
C ARG A 711 13.05 -19.77 8.20
N ASN A 712 12.43 -20.95 8.20
CA ASN A 712 11.08 -21.16 7.64
C ASN A 712 9.97 -20.63 8.58
N LEU A 713 10.21 -20.66 9.90
CA LEU A 713 9.27 -20.22 10.92
C LEU A 713 9.29 -18.71 11.15
N ASN A 714 10.40 -18.03 10.83
CA ASN A 714 10.50 -16.58 10.93
C ASN A 714 9.85 -15.91 9.71
N ASP A 715 9.02 -14.90 9.94
CA ASP A 715 8.52 -14.06 8.84
C ASP A 715 9.66 -13.21 8.27
N THR A 716 10.00 -13.46 7.00
CA THR A 716 11.08 -12.76 6.29
C THR A 716 10.61 -11.49 5.58
N GLY A 717 9.33 -11.13 5.73
CA GLY A 717 8.76 -9.91 5.18
C GLY A 717 9.58 -8.67 5.51
N TYR A 718 9.70 -7.76 4.53
CA TYR A 718 10.48 -6.52 4.67
C TYR A 718 10.13 -5.73 5.94
N ILE A 719 8.85 -5.68 6.32
CA ILE A 719 8.42 -4.93 7.51
C ILE A 719 8.76 -5.66 8.80
N SER A 720 8.64 -6.97 8.82
CA SER A 720 9.01 -7.78 9.99
C SER A 720 10.50 -7.63 10.28
N ARG A 721 11.32 -7.55 9.23
CA ARG A 721 12.74 -7.19 9.32
C ARG A 721 12.94 -5.76 9.82
N LEU A 722 12.21 -4.79 9.26
CA LEU A 722 12.28 -3.39 9.67
C LEU A 722 11.96 -3.20 11.16
N VAL A 723 10.85 -3.77 11.64
CA VAL A 723 10.42 -3.64 13.06
C VAL A 723 11.42 -4.33 13.99
N SER A 724 11.93 -5.50 13.59
CA SER A 724 12.95 -6.22 14.33
C SER A 724 14.26 -5.43 14.42
N GLN A 725 14.76 -4.90 13.30
CA GLN A 725 15.97 -4.06 13.25
C GLN A 725 15.80 -2.78 14.08
N TYR A 726 14.72 -2.05 13.87
CA TYR A 726 14.40 -0.83 14.63
C TYR A 726 14.33 -1.10 16.14
N THR A 727 13.68 -2.19 16.54
CA THR A 727 13.59 -2.53 17.96
C THR A 727 14.93 -2.97 18.51
N ASN A 728 15.68 -3.78 17.75
CA ASN A 728 16.99 -4.28 18.19
C ASN A 728 18.04 -3.16 18.26
N GLU A 729 17.99 -2.16 17.39
CA GLU A 729 18.97 -1.07 17.38
C GLU A 729 18.75 -0.10 18.54
N TYR A 730 17.50 0.22 18.87
CA TYR A 730 17.18 1.30 19.81
C TYR A 730 16.67 0.85 21.18
N LEU A 731 16.24 -0.40 21.37
CA LEU A 731 15.69 -0.84 22.67
C LEU A 731 16.70 -1.63 23.49
N LYS A 732 16.84 -1.24 24.75
CA LYS A 732 17.58 -1.97 25.79
C LYS A 732 16.77 -3.18 26.28
N PHE A 733 17.44 -4.31 26.45
CA PHE A 733 16.86 -5.56 26.95
C PHE A 733 17.55 -5.98 28.25
N LEU A 734 16.84 -6.77 29.06
CA LEU A 734 17.47 -7.51 30.15
C LEU A 734 18.35 -8.63 29.58
N PRO A 735 19.54 -8.87 30.17
CA PRO A 735 20.44 -9.92 29.71
C PRO A 735 19.79 -11.30 29.88
N LEU A 736 20.06 -12.23 28.95
CA LEU A 736 19.60 -13.61 29.01
C LEU A 736 20.54 -14.51 29.81
N GLU A 737 21.77 -14.07 30.06
CA GLU A 737 22.80 -14.72 30.89
C GLU A 737 23.60 -13.62 31.61
N GLU A 738 24.14 -13.88 32.81
CA GLU A 738 24.80 -12.86 33.65
C GLU A 738 25.92 -12.09 32.93
N ASN A 739 26.64 -12.75 32.03
CA ASN A 739 27.79 -12.19 31.30
C ASN A 739 27.44 -11.72 29.88
N GLU A 740 26.15 -11.60 29.52
CA GLU A 740 25.75 -11.15 28.19
C GLU A 740 26.02 -9.65 27.98
N ASN A 741 26.78 -9.32 26.93
CA ASN A 741 26.88 -7.95 26.45
C ASN A 741 25.71 -7.61 25.51
N ILE A 742 24.65 -7.04 26.09
CA ILE A 742 23.41 -6.63 25.40
C ILE A 742 23.58 -5.51 24.35
N TYR A 743 24.78 -4.92 24.26
CA TYR A 743 25.11 -3.87 23.29
C TYR A 743 25.70 -4.43 21.98
N LEU A 744 26.05 -5.73 21.94
CA LEU A 744 26.57 -6.36 20.74
C LEU A 744 25.48 -6.58 19.68
N LYS A 745 25.85 -6.50 18.40
CA LYS A 745 24.98 -6.88 17.30
C LYS A 745 24.67 -8.38 17.34
N SER A 746 23.40 -8.72 17.11
CA SER A 746 22.93 -10.11 17.01
C SER A 746 23.75 -10.88 15.96
N GLY A 747 24.40 -11.96 16.37
CA GLY A 747 25.25 -12.81 15.52
C GLY A 747 26.76 -12.63 15.74
N VAL A 748 27.16 -11.69 16.58
CA VAL A 748 28.55 -11.59 17.09
C VAL A 748 28.73 -12.61 18.23
N LYS A 749 29.92 -13.22 18.34
CA LYS A 749 30.27 -14.16 19.41
C LYS A 749 29.98 -13.48 20.77
N SER A 750 29.20 -14.12 21.66
CA SER A 750 28.64 -13.61 22.93
C SER A 750 27.34 -12.78 22.90
N SER A 751 26.76 -12.48 21.73
CA SER A 751 25.40 -11.90 21.64
C SER A 751 24.30 -12.97 21.66
N LYS A 752 23.15 -12.70 22.31
CA LYS A 752 21.96 -13.56 22.22
C LYS A 752 20.83 -12.87 21.46
N LYS A 753 19.81 -13.66 21.11
CA LYS A 753 18.67 -13.22 20.32
C LYS A 753 17.51 -12.79 21.23
N HIS A 754 17.36 -11.48 21.42
CA HIS A 754 16.28 -10.89 22.21
C HIS A 754 14.97 -10.70 21.42
N ILE A 755 15.04 -10.66 20.09
CA ILE A 755 13.86 -10.46 19.23
C ILE A 755 13.61 -11.68 18.36
N VAL A 756 12.40 -12.22 18.43
CA VAL A 756 11.96 -13.35 17.61
C VAL A 756 10.76 -12.92 16.78
N VAL A 757 10.89 -13.05 15.47
CA VAL A 757 9.77 -12.80 14.54
C VAL A 757 9.14 -14.14 14.21
N ILE A 758 7.86 -14.31 14.49
CA ILE A 758 7.14 -15.58 14.33
C ILE A 758 6.17 -15.46 13.15
N SER A 759 6.13 -16.50 12.31
CA SER A 759 5.14 -16.61 11.24
C SER A 759 3.75 -16.96 11.77
N GLY A 760 2.71 -16.33 11.24
CA GLY A 760 1.34 -16.62 11.65
C GLY A 760 0.85 -18.05 11.37
N SER A 761 1.54 -18.80 10.51
CA SER A 761 1.32 -20.24 10.36
C SER A 761 1.69 -21.00 11.63
N LEU A 762 2.81 -20.67 12.27
CA LEU A 762 3.22 -21.29 13.52
C LEU A 762 2.25 -20.94 14.65
N THR A 763 1.88 -19.66 14.78
CA THR A 763 0.88 -19.21 15.76
C THR A 763 -0.44 -19.95 15.61
N ALA A 764 -0.93 -20.12 14.37
CA ALA A 764 -2.16 -20.86 14.11
C ALA A 764 -2.06 -22.34 14.45
N MET A 765 -0.90 -22.95 14.18
CA MET A 765 -0.63 -24.35 14.52
C MET A 765 -0.58 -24.55 16.03
N LEU A 766 0.19 -23.73 16.76
CA LEU A 766 0.28 -23.78 18.22
C LEU A 766 -1.08 -23.53 18.88
N ARG A 767 -1.89 -22.60 18.36
CA ARG A 767 -3.28 -22.39 18.83
C ARG A 767 -4.08 -23.69 18.82
N HIS A 768 -4.00 -24.43 17.72
CA HIS A 768 -4.73 -25.70 17.55
C HIS A 768 -4.22 -26.77 18.54
N TYR A 769 -2.91 -26.93 18.66
CA TYR A 769 -2.32 -27.97 19.52
C TYR A 769 -2.49 -27.69 21.02
N TRP A 770 -2.45 -26.43 21.43
CA TRP A 770 -2.78 -26.03 22.80
C TRP A 770 -4.29 -26.07 23.09
N GLY A 771 -5.13 -26.45 22.11
CA GLY A 771 -6.57 -26.61 22.27
C GLY A 771 -7.28 -25.32 22.63
N LEU A 772 -6.77 -24.18 22.13
CA LEU A 772 -7.41 -22.89 22.24
C LEU A 772 -8.46 -22.73 21.14
N ASP A 773 -9.54 -22.02 21.45
CA ASP A 773 -10.65 -21.83 20.51
C ASP A 773 -10.20 -21.18 19.19
N SER A 774 -10.89 -21.55 18.11
CA SER A 774 -10.66 -20.95 16.80
C SER A 774 -10.95 -19.44 16.82
N LYS A 775 -10.27 -18.68 15.96
CA LYS A 775 -10.42 -17.21 15.91
C LYS A 775 -11.87 -16.81 15.69
N ASN A 776 -12.51 -16.24 16.72
CA ASN A 776 -13.78 -15.56 16.56
C ASN A 776 -13.53 -14.20 15.88
N ARG A 777 -13.86 -14.10 14.58
CA ARG A 777 -13.68 -12.89 13.78
C ARG A 777 -14.64 -11.75 14.14
N ASP A 778 -15.66 -12.03 14.95
CA ASP A 778 -16.65 -11.03 15.37
C ASP A 778 -16.15 -10.18 16.54
N THR A 779 -15.10 -10.62 17.24
CA THR A 779 -14.47 -9.90 18.35
C THR A 779 -13.04 -9.47 18.01
N HIS A 780 -12.51 -8.47 18.71
CA HIS A 780 -11.11 -8.06 18.58
C HIS A 780 -10.18 -8.66 19.65
N LEU A 781 -10.73 -9.47 20.57
CA LEU A 781 -10.01 -10.07 21.69
C LEU A 781 -9.01 -11.14 21.25
N HIS A 782 -9.26 -11.80 20.11
CA HIS A 782 -8.36 -12.81 19.56
C HIS A 782 -6.95 -12.29 19.26
N HIS A 783 -6.75 -10.98 19.09
CA HIS A 783 -5.42 -10.40 18.95
C HIS A 783 -4.57 -10.53 20.22
N ALA A 784 -5.17 -10.38 21.42
CA ALA A 784 -4.46 -10.59 22.68
C ALA A 784 -4.19 -12.08 22.93
N GLN A 785 -5.14 -12.95 22.57
CA GLN A 785 -4.93 -14.40 22.60
C GLN A 785 -3.73 -14.81 21.72
N ASP A 786 -3.64 -14.26 20.50
CA ASP A 786 -2.51 -14.48 19.60
C ASP A 786 -1.21 -13.94 20.18
N ALA A 787 -1.23 -12.76 20.79
CA ALA A 787 -0.07 -12.19 21.48
C ALA A 787 0.42 -13.06 22.66
N LEU A 788 -0.48 -13.67 23.43
CA LEU A 788 -0.13 -14.62 24.48
C LEU A 788 0.49 -15.90 23.89
N ILE A 789 -0.07 -16.44 22.81
CA ILE A 789 0.50 -17.60 22.10
C ILE A 789 1.93 -17.29 21.64
N LEU A 790 2.14 -16.10 21.07
CA LEU A 790 3.45 -15.64 20.63
C LEU A 790 4.43 -15.54 21.80
N ALA A 791 4.02 -14.96 22.92
CA ALA A 791 4.85 -14.85 24.10
C ALA A 791 5.32 -16.25 24.59
N PHE A 792 4.42 -17.25 24.61
CA PHE A 792 4.75 -18.62 25.00
C PHE A 792 5.47 -19.45 23.93
N THR A 793 5.74 -18.90 22.74
CA THR A 793 6.47 -19.60 21.67
C THR A 793 7.99 -19.54 21.91
N THR A 794 8.47 -20.30 22.90
CA THR A 794 9.89 -20.39 23.24
C THR A 794 10.61 -21.48 22.43
N ASP A 795 11.94 -21.43 22.36
CA ASP A 795 12.76 -22.43 21.66
C ASP A 795 12.49 -23.86 22.18
N SER A 796 12.28 -24.00 23.50
CA SER A 796 11.95 -25.27 24.14
C SER A 796 10.59 -25.81 23.69
N ASN A 797 9.57 -24.94 23.60
CA ASN A 797 8.25 -25.32 23.10
C ASN A 797 8.27 -25.68 21.61
N ILE A 798 9.05 -24.98 20.78
CA ILE A 798 9.23 -25.32 19.36
C ILE A 798 9.94 -26.68 19.20
N LYS A 799 10.96 -26.95 20.02
CA LYS A 799 11.67 -28.23 19.99
C LYS A 799 10.74 -29.38 20.40
N ALA A 800 10.03 -29.24 21.53
CA ALA A 800 9.05 -30.23 21.97
C ALA A 800 7.97 -30.49 20.89
N PHE A 801 7.56 -29.44 20.19
CA PHE A 801 6.63 -29.53 19.07
C PHE A 801 7.17 -30.33 17.88
N THR A 802 8.41 -30.05 17.49
CA THR A 802 9.07 -30.74 16.38
C THR A 802 9.32 -32.22 16.73
N ASP A 803 9.75 -32.50 17.96
CA ASP A 803 10.01 -33.86 18.44
C ASP A 803 8.72 -34.72 18.44
N TYR A 804 7.58 -34.14 18.80
CA TYR A 804 6.26 -34.78 18.71
C TYR A 804 5.81 -35.05 17.26
N LEU A 805 6.02 -34.11 16.35
CA LEU A 805 5.68 -34.34 14.93
C LEU A 805 6.52 -35.47 14.34
N LYS A 806 7.80 -35.53 14.71
CA LYS A 806 8.71 -36.60 14.31
C LYS A 806 8.26 -37.97 14.84
N SER A 807 7.88 -38.08 16.12
CA SER A 807 7.37 -39.34 16.68
C SER A 807 6.08 -39.82 16.00
N LYS A 808 5.22 -38.87 15.60
CA LYS A 808 3.97 -39.18 14.87
C LYS A 808 4.22 -39.72 13.46
N GLU A 809 5.20 -39.17 12.74
CA GLU A 809 5.61 -39.65 11.41
C GLU A 809 6.31 -41.01 11.48
N GLU A 810 7.21 -41.20 12.44
CA GLU A 810 7.92 -42.48 12.64
C GLU A 810 7.02 -43.59 13.22
N GLY A 811 5.97 -43.22 13.96
CA GLY A 811 5.10 -44.13 14.71
C GLY A 811 4.20 -45.03 13.87
N TYR A 812 3.98 -44.72 12.59
CA TYR A 812 3.23 -45.60 11.68
C TYR A 812 4.07 -46.77 11.18
N TYR A 813 5.38 -46.58 10.99
CA TYR A 813 6.30 -47.55 10.38
C TYR A 813 6.62 -48.78 11.25
N LYS A 814 6.32 -48.74 12.56
CA LYS A 814 6.74 -49.76 13.53
C LYS A 814 5.61 -50.55 14.17
N LYS A 815 4.35 -50.30 13.80
CA LYS A 815 3.22 -51.17 14.19
C LYS A 815 3.29 -52.57 13.54
N ILE A 816 4.15 -52.77 12.54
CA ILE A 816 4.31 -54.03 11.79
C ILE A 816 5.58 -54.81 12.21
N LYS A 817 6.52 -54.24 13.01
CA LYS A 817 7.73 -54.97 13.46
C LYS A 817 8.07 -54.76 14.94
N ALA A 818 7.81 -55.81 15.72
CA ALA A 818 8.34 -56.21 17.03
C ALA A 818 7.91 -55.43 18.31
N ASP A 819 7.24 -56.17 19.20
CA ASP A 819 6.52 -55.75 20.42
C ASP A 819 7.35 -55.07 21.54
N ARG A 820 8.68 -55.07 21.49
CA ARG A 820 9.50 -54.45 22.56
C ARG A 820 9.80 -52.97 22.33
N LYS A 821 10.00 -52.54 21.08
CA LYS A 821 10.35 -51.13 20.74
C LYS A 821 9.14 -50.20 20.79
N ALA A 822 7.93 -50.76 20.64
CA ALA A 822 6.66 -50.03 20.69
C ALA A 822 6.32 -49.52 22.10
N LEU A 823 6.76 -50.20 23.16
CA LEU A 823 6.47 -49.80 24.54
C LEU A 823 7.30 -48.59 24.99
N GLU A 824 8.60 -48.58 24.67
CA GLU A 824 9.49 -47.43 24.93
C GLU A 824 9.09 -46.21 24.10
N LEU A 825 8.65 -46.41 22.86
CA LEU A 825 8.14 -45.34 22.00
C LEU A 825 6.77 -44.83 22.44
N ARG A 826 5.89 -45.67 23.02
CA ARG A 826 4.65 -45.19 23.68
C ARG A 826 4.97 -44.35 24.91
N LYS A 827 6.01 -44.71 25.68
CA LYS A 827 6.50 -43.89 26.80
C LYS A 827 7.08 -42.56 26.31
N SER A 828 7.85 -42.54 25.23
CA SER A 828 8.40 -41.29 24.65
C SER A 828 7.33 -40.43 23.96
N ASP A 829 6.37 -41.03 23.26
CA ASP A 829 5.24 -40.34 22.62
C ASP A 829 4.28 -39.76 23.68
N ASN A 830 4.04 -40.47 24.78
CA ASN A 830 3.31 -39.92 25.93
C ASN A 830 4.09 -38.80 26.62
N LYS A 831 5.42 -38.91 26.75
CA LYS A 831 6.28 -37.86 27.32
C LYS A 831 6.30 -36.60 26.42
N ALA A 832 6.39 -36.76 25.11
CA ALA A 832 6.32 -35.68 24.13
C ALA A 832 4.93 -35.02 24.09
N LYS A 833 3.84 -35.82 24.09
CA LYS A 833 2.47 -35.31 24.22
C LYS A 833 2.25 -34.54 25.52
N TYR A 834 2.85 -34.98 26.63
CA TYR A 834 2.74 -34.31 27.92
C TYR A 834 3.50 -32.96 27.96
N LEU A 835 4.71 -32.92 27.38
CA LEU A 835 5.52 -31.70 27.26
C LEU A 835 4.86 -30.61 26.41
N LEU A 836 4.11 -31.04 25.38
CA LEU A 836 3.35 -30.19 24.46
C LEU A 836 2.00 -29.70 25.01
N ARG A 837 1.47 -30.39 26.03
CA ARG A 837 0.07 -30.32 26.42
C ARG A 837 -0.34 -28.93 26.85
N ASP A 838 0.50 -28.27 27.65
CA ASP A 838 0.33 -26.87 28.03
C ASP A 838 1.69 -26.18 28.34
N PRO A 839 1.88 -24.92 27.91
CA PRO A 839 3.05 -24.10 28.29
C PRO A 839 3.15 -23.89 29.80
N ILE A 840 2.00 -23.74 30.47
CA ILE A 840 1.85 -23.57 31.92
C ILE A 840 0.68 -24.41 32.42
N LYS A 841 0.65 -24.73 33.72
CA LYS A 841 -0.49 -25.42 34.33
C LYS A 841 -1.78 -24.61 34.11
N ASN A 842 -2.83 -25.28 33.62
CA ASN A 842 -4.13 -24.70 33.30
C ASN A 842 -4.06 -23.55 32.26
N PHE A 843 -3.17 -23.65 31.27
CA PHE A 843 -2.94 -22.60 30.27
C PHE A 843 -4.22 -22.10 29.58
N ARG A 844 -5.13 -23.00 29.19
CA ARG A 844 -6.37 -22.62 28.50
C ARG A 844 -7.28 -21.74 29.35
N SER A 845 -7.54 -22.15 30.60
CA SER A 845 -8.42 -21.38 31.50
C SER A 845 -7.76 -20.06 31.89
N LYS A 846 -6.47 -20.05 32.21
CA LYS A 846 -5.72 -18.81 32.50
C LYS A 846 -5.71 -17.84 31.32
N THR A 847 -5.55 -18.34 30.09
CA THR A 847 -5.60 -17.53 28.87
C THR A 847 -6.99 -16.94 28.67
N LYS A 848 -8.04 -17.75 28.84
CA LYS A 848 -9.43 -17.29 28.72
C LYS A 848 -9.75 -16.21 29.76
N GLU A 849 -9.41 -16.45 31.02
CA GLU A 849 -9.61 -15.50 32.12
C GLU A 849 -8.87 -14.18 31.87
N ALA A 850 -7.62 -14.23 31.41
CA ALA A 850 -6.86 -13.04 31.08
C ALA A 850 -7.51 -12.25 29.93
N VAL A 851 -7.98 -12.94 28.89
CA VAL A 851 -8.62 -12.31 27.71
C VAL A 851 -9.98 -11.71 28.04
N GLU A 852 -10.77 -12.34 28.91
CA GLU A 852 -12.09 -11.85 29.34
C GLU A 852 -12.02 -10.56 30.15
N LYS A 853 -10.91 -10.30 30.86
CA LYS A 853 -10.67 -9.06 31.63
C LYS A 853 -10.27 -7.86 30.77
N ILE A 854 -10.02 -8.04 29.46
CA ILE A 854 -9.47 -6.99 28.60
C ILE A 854 -10.53 -5.93 28.26
N PHE A 855 -10.24 -4.68 28.63
CA PHE A 855 -10.87 -3.53 28.01
C PHE A 855 -10.10 -3.08 26.77
N ILE A 856 -10.76 -3.09 25.60
CA ILE A 856 -10.08 -2.79 24.33
C ILE A 856 -9.90 -1.29 24.17
N SER A 857 -8.65 -0.87 24.06
CA SER A 857 -8.24 0.52 23.92
C SER A 857 -8.35 0.97 22.46
N ARG A 858 -9.05 2.10 22.20
CA ARG A 858 -9.15 2.71 20.87
C ARG A 858 -8.44 4.05 20.81
N ALA A 859 -7.71 4.31 19.73
CA ALA A 859 -7.11 5.60 19.50
C ALA A 859 -8.17 6.69 19.23
N SER A 860 -8.21 7.69 20.11
CA SER A 860 -9.04 8.90 19.97
C SER A 860 -8.64 9.70 18.72
N GLN A 861 -9.63 10.30 18.05
CA GLN A 861 -9.44 11.08 16.83
C GLN A 861 -9.79 12.55 17.08
N ARG A 862 -8.83 13.28 17.66
CA ARG A 862 -9.01 14.70 18.04
C ARG A 862 -8.58 15.70 16.96
N LYS A 863 -8.57 15.27 15.70
CA LYS A 863 -8.15 16.11 14.58
C LYS A 863 -9.27 17.12 14.26
N VAL A 864 -8.99 18.40 14.44
CA VAL A 864 -9.94 19.51 14.20
C VAL A 864 -9.96 20.02 12.76
N THR A 865 -9.18 19.40 11.86
CA THR A 865 -9.13 19.76 10.43
C THR A 865 -9.73 18.66 9.58
N GLY A 866 -10.52 19.06 8.59
CA GLY A 866 -11.29 18.15 7.75
C GLY A 866 -11.87 18.85 6.52
N THR A 867 -12.75 18.17 5.82
CA THR A 867 -13.57 18.75 4.76
C THR A 867 -14.53 19.76 5.40
N LEU A 868 -14.58 21.00 4.89
CA LEU A 868 -15.41 22.08 5.46
C LEU A 868 -16.89 21.90 5.13
N HIS A 869 -17.17 21.53 3.89
CA HIS A 869 -18.49 21.32 3.33
C HIS A 869 -18.38 20.31 2.18
N GLU A 870 -19.50 19.69 1.81
CA GLU A 870 -19.55 18.80 0.65
C GLU A 870 -19.21 19.55 -0.65
N GLU A 871 -18.72 18.82 -1.68
CA GLU A 871 -18.27 19.44 -2.93
C GLU A 871 -19.44 19.92 -3.83
N THR A 872 -20.64 19.38 -3.61
CA THR A 872 -21.81 19.65 -4.44
C THR A 872 -22.47 20.97 -4.05
N ILE A 873 -22.58 21.89 -5.02
CA ILE A 873 -23.37 23.12 -4.87
C ILE A 873 -24.83 22.78 -5.11
N ARG A 874 -25.71 23.21 -4.20
CA ARG A 874 -27.16 23.04 -4.31
C ARG A 874 -27.86 24.39 -4.32
N SER A 875 -29.08 24.40 -4.86
CA SER A 875 -29.98 25.54 -4.80
C SER A 875 -30.77 25.56 -3.49
N LYS A 876 -31.32 26.72 -3.10
CA LYS A 876 -32.25 26.83 -1.95
C LYS A 876 -33.42 25.84 -2.06
N LYS A 877 -33.98 25.70 -3.27
CA LYS A 877 -35.15 24.86 -3.56
C LYS A 877 -34.94 23.40 -3.22
N ASP A 878 -33.70 22.90 -3.36
CA ASP A 878 -33.35 21.50 -3.04
C ASP A 878 -33.57 21.17 -1.55
N TYR A 879 -33.63 22.18 -0.68
CA TYR A 879 -33.77 22.03 0.76
C TYR A 879 -35.18 22.35 1.30
N PHE A 880 -36.09 22.85 0.47
CA PHE A 880 -37.42 23.28 0.93
C PHE A 880 -38.19 22.15 1.61
N LYS A 881 -38.14 20.93 1.06
CA LYS A 881 -38.76 19.75 1.68
C LYS A 881 -38.16 19.44 3.06
N SER A 882 -36.83 19.50 3.15
CA SER A 882 -36.09 19.16 4.37
C SER A 882 -36.36 20.16 5.50
N TYR A 883 -36.43 21.46 5.20
CA TYR A 883 -36.46 22.50 6.24
C TYR A 883 -37.78 23.25 6.40
N GLY A 884 -38.76 23.07 5.50
CA GLY A 884 -40.05 23.77 5.57
C GLY A 884 -40.05 25.07 4.77
N GLY A 885 -39.72 24.98 3.48
CA GLY A 885 -39.70 26.15 2.58
C GLY A 885 -38.53 27.10 2.82
N GLU A 886 -38.66 28.34 2.33
CA GLU A 886 -37.60 29.34 2.35
C GLU A 886 -37.25 29.81 3.78
N LYS A 887 -38.27 30.06 4.61
CA LYS A 887 -38.08 30.41 6.04
C LYS A 887 -37.23 29.35 6.76
N GLY A 888 -37.50 28.07 6.49
CA GLY A 888 -36.72 26.97 7.06
C GLY A 888 -35.28 26.90 6.58
N VAL A 889 -35.02 27.20 5.31
CA VAL A 889 -33.65 27.26 4.77
C VAL A 889 -32.85 28.40 5.39
N GLN A 890 -33.46 29.57 5.57
CA GLN A 890 -32.83 30.72 6.22
C GLN A 890 -32.44 30.39 7.66
N LYS A 891 -33.37 29.80 8.42
CA LYS A 891 -33.10 29.32 9.78
C LYS A 891 -32.00 28.26 9.82
N ALA A 892 -31.98 27.35 8.84
CA ALA A 892 -30.95 26.31 8.75
C ALA A 892 -29.54 26.89 8.51
N LEU A 893 -29.43 28.01 7.78
CA LEU A 893 -28.17 28.74 7.59
C LEU A 893 -27.71 29.42 8.89
N GLU A 894 -28.60 30.10 9.60
CA GLU A 894 -28.31 30.76 10.88
C GLU A 894 -27.83 29.76 11.95
N LEU A 895 -28.46 28.58 11.98
CA LEU A 895 -28.10 27.48 12.86
C LEU A 895 -26.84 26.72 12.43
N GLY A 896 -26.29 27.01 11.25
CA GLY A 896 -25.14 26.31 10.69
C GLY A 896 -25.41 24.86 10.29
N LYS A 897 -26.68 24.47 10.07
CA LYS A 897 -27.05 23.13 9.54
C LYS A 897 -26.62 22.96 8.07
N ILE A 898 -26.54 24.06 7.34
CA ILE A 898 -26.03 24.19 5.96
C ILE A 898 -25.17 25.45 5.87
N ARG A 899 -24.35 25.56 4.82
CA ARG A 899 -23.41 26.70 4.64
C ARG A 899 -23.67 27.41 3.32
N GLN A 900 -23.59 28.74 3.34
CA GLN A 900 -23.63 29.57 2.14
C GLN A 900 -22.23 30.13 1.84
N ILE A 901 -21.75 29.94 0.61
CA ILE A 901 -20.42 30.37 0.18
C ILE A 901 -20.53 30.86 -1.27
N ASN A 902 -20.24 32.15 -1.51
CA ASN A 902 -20.33 32.80 -2.83
C ASN A 902 -21.69 32.54 -3.53
N GLY A 903 -22.80 32.75 -2.82
CA GLY A 903 -24.16 32.52 -3.33
C GLY A 903 -24.61 31.06 -3.42
N GLY A 904 -23.70 30.08 -3.31
CA GLY A 904 -24.03 28.64 -3.34
C GLY A 904 -24.31 28.08 -1.95
N ILE A 905 -25.23 27.09 -1.87
CA ILE A 905 -25.53 26.37 -0.62
C ILE A 905 -24.87 24.99 -0.62
N PHE A 906 -24.33 24.61 0.53
CA PHE A 906 -23.59 23.37 0.73
C PHE A 906 -24.02 22.65 2.01
N ASP A 907 -24.01 21.32 1.95
CA ASP A 907 -24.09 20.46 3.12
C ASP A 907 -22.79 20.56 3.94
N ASN A 908 -22.90 20.44 5.27
CA ASN A 908 -21.72 20.43 6.15
C ASN A 908 -20.77 19.27 5.82
N GLY A 909 -19.48 19.50 6.04
CA GLY A 909 -18.45 18.46 5.95
C GLY A 909 -18.28 17.74 7.30
N ASP A 910 -17.03 17.64 7.75
CA ASP A 910 -16.70 16.88 8.96
C ASP A 910 -17.20 17.59 10.25
N MET A 911 -18.01 16.89 11.04
CA MET A 911 -18.27 17.24 12.44
C MET A 911 -17.08 16.76 13.28
N VAL A 912 -16.28 17.70 13.80
CA VAL A 912 -14.99 17.37 14.43
C VAL A 912 -15.09 17.14 15.93
N ARG A 913 -16.06 17.80 16.58
CA ARG A 913 -16.26 17.81 18.03
C ARG A 913 -17.73 18.05 18.33
N VAL A 914 -18.21 17.52 19.45
CA VAL A 914 -19.48 17.96 20.05
C VAL A 914 -19.24 18.38 21.49
N ASP A 915 -19.85 19.48 21.90
CA ASP A 915 -19.77 20.00 23.26
C ASP A 915 -21.04 19.59 24.02
N ILE A 916 -20.88 18.96 25.17
CA ILE A 916 -21.97 18.49 26.02
C ILE A 916 -22.20 19.49 27.14
N PHE A 917 -23.46 19.86 27.31
CA PHE A 917 -23.95 20.73 28.38
C PHE A 917 -24.97 20.00 29.23
N LYS A 918 -25.19 20.49 30.46
CA LYS A 918 -26.24 20.02 31.35
C LYS A 918 -27.04 21.22 31.87
N SER A 919 -28.36 21.10 31.95
CA SER A 919 -29.21 22.16 32.52
C SER A 919 -29.11 22.14 34.05
N LYS A 920 -28.93 23.30 34.68
CA LYS A 920 -28.82 23.41 36.14
C LYS A 920 -30.12 23.06 36.87
N ASP A 921 -31.27 23.39 36.28
CA ASP A 921 -32.61 23.17 36.85
C ASP A 921 -33.07 21.70 36.73
N LYS A 922 -33.00 21.13 35.52
CA LYS A 922 -33.59 19.81 35.19
C LYS A 922 -32.57 18.69 35.15
N GLY A 923 -31.28 19.00 35.25
CA GLY A 923 -30.19 18.04 35.10
C GLY A 923 -30.10 17.33 33.75
N LYS A 924 -30.75 17.84 32.69
CA LYS A 924 -30.81 17.22 31.36
C LYS A 924 -29.60 17.57 30.51
N TYR A 925 -29.14 16.62 29.67
CA TYR A 925 -28.00 16.85 28.78
C TYR A 925 -28.38 17.39 27.41
N TYR A 926 -27.53 18.26 26.87
CA TYR A 926 -27.69 18.93 25.59
C TYR A 926 -26.39 18.84 24.79
N VAL A 927 -26.49 18.83 23.46
CA VAL A 927 -25.35 18.66 22.57
C VAL A 927 -25.27 19.80 21.56
N VAL A 928 -24.10 20.44 21.50
CA VAL A 928 -23.74 21.49 20.55
C VAL A 928 -22.76 20.92 19.53
N PRO A 929 -23.12 20.82 18.24
CA PRO A 929 -22.21 20.31 17.21
C PRO A 929 -21.21 21.37 16.78
N VAL A 930 -19.95 20.96 16.57
CA VAL A 930 -18.89 21.81 16.04
C VAL A 930 -18.32 21.19 14.77
N TYR A 931 -18.48 21.89 13.65
CA TYR A 931 -17.98 21.47 12.36
C TYR A 931 -16.61 22.06 12.05
N SER A 932 -15.90 21.42 11.14
CA SER A 932 -14.64 21.93 10.59
C SER A 932 -14.77 23.34 9.99
N TYR A 933 -15.94 23.68 9.44
CA TYR A 933 -16.26 25.03 8.94
C TYR A 933 -16.24 26.07 10.06
N ASP A 934 -16.87 25.78 11.21
CA ASP A 934 -16.94 26.68 12.37
C ASP A 934 -15.52 27.02 12.88
N ILE A 935 -14.65 26.01 12.92
CA ILE A 935 -13.23 26.14 13.28
C ILE A 935 -12.47 27.01 12.26
N ALA A 936 -12.79 26.88 10.98
CA ALA A 936 -12.14 27.65 9.92
C ALA A 936 -12.49 29.13 9.97
N ILE A 937 -13.74 29.48 10.33
CA ILE A 937 -14.19 30.87 10.46
C ILE A 937 -13.96 31.46 11.86
N GLY A 938 -13.62 30.63 12.85
CA GLY A 938 -13.36 31.10 14.22
C GLY A 938 -14.63 31.37 15.04
N LYS A 939 -15.78 30.79 14.67
CA LYS A 939 -17.07 31.05 15.32
C LYS A 939 -17.51 29.86 16.16
N LEU A 940 -17.33 29.92 17.48
CA LEU A 940 -17.77 28.86 18.40
C LEU A 940 -19.31 28.75 18.40
N PRO A 941 -19.91 27.63 17.95
CA PRO A 941 -21.35 27.44 18.03
C PRO A 941 -21.81 27.41 19.48
N ASN A 942 -22.95 28.03 19.82
CA ASN A 942 -23.49 28.05 21.18
C ASN A 942 -24.93 27.52 21.30
N LYS A 943 -25.51 27.01 20.21
CA LYS A 943 -26.87 26.49 20.20
C LYS A 943 -26.90 24.96 20.16
N ALA A 944 -27.64 24.34 21.07
CA ALA A 944 -27.81 22.89 21.17
C ALA A 944 -28.98 22.38 20.32
N ILE A 945 -28.82 21.17 19.78
CA ILE A 945 -29.75 20.59 18.81
C ILE A 945 -31.14 20.39 19.42
N VAL A 946 -32.16 20.89 18.72
CA VAL A 946 -33.58 20.62 18.99
C VAL A 946 -34.19 19.86 17.82
N TYR A 947 -34.91 18.77 18.13
CA TYR A 947 -35.56 17.91 17.13
C TYR A 947 -36.95 18.43 16.72
N GLY A 948 -37.26 18.23 15.45
CA GLY A 948 -38.60 18.39 14.89
C GLY A 948 -38.84 19.71 14.18
N LYS A 949 -40.09 19.87 13.74
CA LYS A 949 -40.62 21.07 13.10
C LYS A 949 -41.69 21.69 13.99
N ASP A 950 -41.93 22.98 13.83
CA ASP A 950 -43.06 23.67 14.44
C ASP A 950 -44.38 23.33 13.72
N LYS A 951 -45.47 23.94 14.16
CA LYS A 951 -46.82 23.73 13.60
C LYS A 951 -46.92 24.15 12.13
N GLU A 952 -46.04 25.04 11.67
CA GLU A 952 -45.97 25.53 10.29
C GLU A 952 -45.10 24.62 9.39
N GLY A 953 -44.53 23.54 9.94
CA GLY A 953 -43.67 22.62 9.20
C GLY A 953 -42.25 23.16 8.97
N VAL A 954 -41.88 24.25 9.65
CA VAL A 954 -40.54 24.87 9.65
C VAL A 954 -39.70 24.25 10.76
N ILE A 955 -38.39 24.10 10.55
CA ILE A 955 -37.51 23.57 11.61
C ILE A 955 -37.55 24.43 12.89
N LYS A 956 -37.55 23.78 14.04
CA LYS A 956 -37.45 24.46 15.33
C LYS A 956 -36.10 25.18 15.47
N ASP A 957 -36.09 26.27 16.23
CA ASP A 957 -34.82 26.91 16.61
C ASP A 957 -34.05 25.99 17.56
N TRP A 958 -32.73 26.11 17.54
CA TRP A 958 -31.86 25.43 18.49
C TRP A 958 -31.72 26.24 19.78
N LEU A 959 -31.54 25.52 20.88
CA LEU A 959 -31.56 26.08 22.22
C LEU A 959 -30.23 26.76 22.55
N GLU A 960 -30.23 28.02 22.97
CA GLU A 960 -29.00 28.73 23.32
C GLU A 960 -28.45 28.26 24.68
N MET A 961 -27.14 27.99 24.74
CA MET A 961 -26.45 27.60 25.97
C MET A 961 -26.03 28.85 26.75
N ASP A 962 -27.00 29.42 27.46
CA ASP A 962 -26.83 30.58 28.36
C ASP A 962 -26.33 30.16 29.77
N SER A 963 -26.45 31.06 30.75
CA SER A 963 -26.04 30.83 32.14
C SER A 963 -26.82 29.72 32.86
N ASN A 964 -27.94 29.24 32.32
CA ASN A 964 -28.73 28.14 32.88
C ASN A 964 -28.14 26.76 32.55
N TYR A 965 -27.15 26.71 31.65
CA TYR A 965 -26.48 25.49 31.23
C TYR A 965 -25.02 25.47 31.67
N GLU A 966 -24.59 24.36 32.28
CA GLU A 966 -23.19 24.11 32.61
C GLU A 966 -22.53 23.28 31.50
N PHE A 967 -21.32 23.67 31.10
CA PHE A 967 -20.52 22.86 30.18
C PHE A 967 -19.94 21.65 30.92
N CYS A 968 -20.12 20.45 30.37
CA CYS A 968 -19.61 19.22 30.96
C CYS A 968 -18.24 18.84 30.37
N PHE A 969 -18.22 18.56 29.06
CA PHE A 969 -17.03 18.10 28.34
C PHE A 969 -17.26 18.11 26.83
N SER A 970 -16.17 18.06 26.05
CA SER A 970 -16.24 17.85 24.60
C SER A 970 -15.97 16.40 24.23
N LEU A 971 -16.69 15.85 23.26
CA LEU A 971 -16.46 14.52 22.69
C LEU A 971 -15.87 14.61 21.28
N PHE A 972 -14.78 13.87 21.08
CA PHE A 972 -14.20 13.58 19.76
C PHE A 972 -14.44 12.12 19.41
N ARG A 973 -14.39 11.78 18.12
CA ARG A 973 -14.59 10.39 17.68
C ARG A 973 -13.62 9.43 18.38
N ASN A 974 -14.15 8.31 18.88
CA ASN A 974 -13.49 7.33 19.74
C ASN A 974 -13.03 7.86 21.10
N ASP A 975 -13.52 9.00 21.60
CA ASP A 975 -13.44 9.28 23.04
C ASP A 975 -14.35 8.29 23.79
N LEU A 976 -13.92 7.91 24.99
CA LEU A 976 -14.62 6.97 25.85
C LEU A 976 -15.58 7.73 26.78
N VAL A 977 -16.76 7.16 27.00
CA VAL A 977 -17.73 7.64 27.99
C VAL A 977 -18.21 6.51 28.88
N GLN A 978 -18.59 6.87 30.09
CA GLN A 978 -19.42 6.07 30.99
C GLN A 978 -20.87 6.50 30.79
N ILE A 979 -21.78 5.56 30.50
CA ILE A 979 -23.16 5.85 30.15
C ILE A 979 -24.14 4.92 30.87
N GLN A 980 -25.22 5.48 31.41
CA GLN A 980 -26.33 4.72 31.98
C GLN A 980 -27.67 5.31 31.55
N THR A 981 -28.47 4.51 30.86
CA THR A 981 -29.87 4.87 30.53
C THR A 981 -30.80 4.47 31.67
N LYS A 982 -32.04 4.98 31.66
CA LYS A 982 -33.07 4.58 32.65
C LYS A 982 -33.37 3.07 32.64
N LYS A 983 -33.18 2.39 31.51
CA LYS A 983 -33.43 0.95 31.32
C LYS A 983 -32.27 0.06 31.77
N MET A 984 -31.11 0.64 32.05
CA MET A 984 -29.91 -0.11 32.46
C MET A 984 -29.81 -0.15 33.98
N GLN A 985 -29.47 -1.33 34.51
CA GLN A 985 -29.22 -1.52 35.94
C GLN A 985 -27.90 -0.87 36.35
N ASN A 986 -26.84 -1.10 35.57
CA ASN A 986 -25.51 -0.55 35.80
C ASN A 986 -25.09 0.38 34.65
N PHE A 987 -24.09 1.23 34.88
CA PHE A 987 -23.47 1.99 33.80
C PHE A 987 -22.59 1.07 32.94
N GLU A 988 -22.35 1.49 31.70
CA GLU A 988 -21.46 0.80 30.77
C GLU A 988 -20.49 1.77 30.10
N TYR A 989 -19.38 1.24 29.60
CA TYR A 989 -18.38 2.01 28.87
C TYR A 989 -18.61 1.94 27.36
N ALA A 990 -18.60 3.09 26.70
CA ALA A 990 -18.89 3.16 25.27
C ALA A 990 -18.03 4.19 24.53
N TYR A 991 -17.62 3.87 23.31
CA TYR A 991 -16.87 4.80 22.46
C TYR A 991 -17.82 5.66 21.61
N TYR A 992 -17.67 6.98 21.67
CA TYR A 992 -18.43 7.90 20.83
C TYR A 992 -18.08 7.74 19.34
N VAL A 993 -19.10 7.63 18.49
CA VAL A 993 -18.95 7.45 17.03
C VAL A 993 -19.34 8.71 16.26
N SER A 994 -20.55 9.22 16.49
CA SER A 994 -21.13 10.33 15.74
C SER A 994 -22.36 10.91 16.46
N THR A 995 -22.74 12.13 16.10
CA THR A 995 -24.00 12.78 16.50
C THR A 995 -24.82 13.08 15.26
N ASP A 996 -26.14 12.89 15.35
CA ASP A 996 -27.10 13.28 14.32
C ASP A 996 -27.59 14.71 14.58
N SER A 997 -27.29 15.64 13.67
CA SER A 997 -27.70 17.05 13.76
C SER A 997 -29.20 17.28 13.55
N GLY A 998 -29.93 16.30 13.01
CA GLY A 998 -31.39 16.36 12.87
C GLY A 998 -32.11 16.04 14.17
N THR A 999 -31.61 15.07 14.94
CA THR A 999 -32.28 14.54 16.13
C THR A 999 -31.60 14.89 17.46
N GLY A 1000 -30.32 15.29 17.44
CA GLY A 1000 -29.52 15.47 18.65
C GLY A 1000 -29.09 14.17 19.31
N SER A 1001 -29.34 13.02 18.66
CA SER A 1001 -29.01 11.71 19.20
C SER A 1001 -27.56 11.32 18.88
N LEU A 1002 -26.95 10.57 19.80
CA LEU A 1002 -25.57 10.11 19.68
C LEU A 1002 -25.52 8.63 19.28
N THR A 1003 -24.43 8.24 18.62
CA THR A 1003 -24.11 6.84 18.34
C THR A 1003 -22.88 6.42 19.12
N PHE A 1004 -22.98 5.30 19.83
CA PHE A 1004 -21.88 4.72 20.58
C PHE A 1004 -21.54 3.30 20.10
N ARG A 1005 -20.29 2.89 20.31
CA ARG A 1005 -19.79 1.55 19.96
C ARG A 1005 -19.24 0.83 21.19
N HIS A 1006 -19.52 -0.47 21.25
CA HIS A 1006 -18.92 -1.37 22.23
C HIS A 1006 -17.39 -1.53 22.05
N HIS A 1007 -16.64 -1.80 23.12
CA HIS A 1007 -15.18 -1.88 23.02
C HIS A 1007 -14.70 -3.14 22.29
N SER A 1008 -15.22 -4.32 22.65
CA SER A 1008 -14.74 -5.64 22.21
C SER A 1008 -15.58 -6.33 21.15
N ASN A 1009 -16.80 -5.84 20.92
CA ASN A 1009 -17.87 -6.56 20.21
C ASN A 1009 -18.25 -7.91 20.85
N TYR A 1010 -18.10 -8.05 22.16
CA TYR A 1010 -18.61 -9.17 22.94
C TYR A 1010 -19.37 -8.61 24.14
N LEU A 1011 -20.67 -8.88 24.24
CA LEU A 1011 -21.49 -8.39 25.34
C LEU A 1011 -21.51 -9.44 26.46
N SER A 1012 -21.06 -9.07 27.65
CA SER A 1012 -21.02 -9.92 28.84
C SER A 1012 -22.14 -9.58 29.83
N SER A 1013 -22.56 -8.32 29.91
CA SER A 1013 -23.55 -7.85 30.90
C SER A 1013 -24.97 -7.73 30.34
N GLU A 1014 -25.98 -7.84 31.19
CA GLU A 1014 -27.38 -7.56 30.80
C GLU A 1014 -27.58 -6.09 30.41
N SER A 1015 -26.88 -5.16 31.07
CA SER A 1015 -26.95 -3.73 30.73
C SER A 1015 -26.36 -3.45 29.34
N GLU A 1016 -25.29 -4.15 28.96
CA GLU A 1016 -24.71 -4.12 27.62
C GLU A 1016 -25.68 -4.66 26.57
N LYS A 1017 -26.36 -5.79 26.83
CA LYS A 1017 -27.36 -6.40 25.93
C LYS A 1017 -28.57 -5.48 25.70
N VAL A 1018 -28.98 -4.72 26.73
CA VAL A 1018 -30.04 -3.73 26.61
C VAL A 1018 -29.60 -2.52 25.77
N PHE A 1019 -28.36 -2.07 25.95
CA PHE A 1019 -27.87 -0.83 25.33
C PHE A 1019 -27.38 -1.01 23.89
N PHE A 1020 -26.63 -2.07 23.61
CA PHE A 1020 -26.02 -2.31 22.31
C PHE A 1020 -26.80 -3.32 21.46
N LYS A 1021 -26.94 -3.03 20.17
CA LYS A 1021 -27.57 -3.94 19.20
C LYS A 1021 -26.58 -4.34 18.11
N ILE A 1022 -26.73 -5.56 17.59
CA ILE A 1022 -25.91 -6.06 16.47
C ILE A 1022 -26.23 -5.27 15.21
N LYS A 1023 -25.19 -4.81 14.51
CA LYS A 1023 -25.30 -4.34 13.13
C LYS A 1023 -24.38 -5.14 12.24
N LYS A 1024 -24.95 -5.80 11.22
CA LYS A 1024 -24.19 -6.52 10.19
C LYS A 1024 -23.04 -5.62 9.70
N SER A 1025 -21.82 -6.15 9.73
CA SER A 1025 -20.54 -5.55 9.33
C SER A 1025 -19.91 -4.44 10.21
N SER A 1026 -20.54 -3.95 11.28
CA SER A 1026 -19.98 -2.80 12.06
C SER A 1026 -19.86 -3.02 13.58
N GLY A 1027 -20.12 -4.24 14.03
CA GLY A 1027 -20.08 -4.64 15.43
C GLY A 1027 -21.33 -4.23 16.20
N PHE A 1028 -21.18 -4.09 17.51
CA PHE A 1028 -22.25 -3.71 18.42
C PHE A 1028 -22.32 -2.17 18.56
N LEU A 1029 -23.47 -1.60 18.19
CA LEU A 1029 -23.72 -0.15 18.22
C LEU A 1029 -24.99 0.17 19.00
N ALA A 1030 -24.94 1.25 19.77
CA ALA A 1030 -26.11 1.93 20.31
C ALA A 1030 -26.38 3.14 19.40
N GLN A 1031 -27.30 2.99 18.44
CA GLN A 1031 -27.67 4.05 17.50
C GLN A 1031 -28.87 4.85 18.01
N ASN A 1032 -28.97 6.11 17.60
CA ASN A 1032 -30.08 7.01 17.97
C ASN A 1032 -30.28 7.13 19.49
N CYS A 1033 -29.18 7.15 20.25
CA CYS A 1033 -29.23 7.29 21.71
C CYS A 1033 -29.53 8.75 22.08
N GLY A 1034 -30.73 8.99 22.61
CA GLY A 1034 -31.09 10.29 23.21
C GLY A 1034 -30.34 10.49 24.52
N ILE A 1035 -29.74 11.68 24.69
CA ILE A 1035 -28.87 11.96 25.84
C ILE A 1035 -29.56 12.71 26.99
N GLN A 1036 -30.71 13.33 26.75
CA GLN A 1036 -31.34 14.26 27.69
C GLN A 1036 -31.59 13.65 29.07
N ASP A 1037 -32.09 12.42 29.12
CA ASP A 1037 -32.53 11.75 30.36
C ASP A 1037 -31.56 10.63 30.81
N LEU A 1038 -30.29 10.70 30.44
CA LEU A 1038 -29.27 9.76 30.91
C LEU A 1038 -29.02 9.93 32.41
N LYS A 1039 -29.00 8.82 33.16
CA LYS A 1039 -28.67 8.80 34.59
C LYS A 1039 -27.20 9.16 34.81
N ILE A 1040 -26.32 8.54 34.02
CA ILE A 1040 -24.87 8.78 34.04
C ILE A 1040 -24.43 9.10 32.62
N PHE A 1041 -23.68 10.20 32.48
CA PHE A 1041 -22.98 10.52 31.24
C PHE A 1041 -21.70 11.28 31.55
N LYS A 1042 -20.59 10.55 31.63
CA LYS A 1042 -19.27 11.07 32.00
C LYS A 1042 -18.24 10.74 30.95
N LYS A 1043 -17.27 11.63 30.74
CA LYS A 1043 -16.12 11.38 29.86
C LYS A 1043 -15.04 10.62 30.61
N CYS A 1044 -14.47 9.61 29.94
CA CYS A 1044 -13.35 8.82 30.46
C CYS A 1044 -12.15 8.89 29.52
N ILE A 1045 -10.98 8.54 30.05
CA ILE A 1045 -9.74 8.37 29.28
C ILE A 1045 -9.35 6.91 29.38
N VAL A 1046 -9.07 6.31 28.22
CA VAL A 1046 -8.49 4.96 28.14
C VAL A 1046 -7.01 5.08 27.80
N SER A 1047 -6.15 4.40 28.58
CA SER A 1047 -4.72 4.33 28.33
C SER A 1047 -4.42 3.50 27.06
N VAL A 1048 -3.16 3.48 26.62
CA VAL A 1048 -2.77 2.63 25.48
C VAL A 1048 -3.01 1.14 25.81
N LEU A 1049 -2.81 0.75 27.07
CA LEU A 1049 -2.92 -0.63 27.55
C LEU A 1049 -4.37 -1.07 27.82
N GLY A 1050 -5.32 -0.13 27.94
CA GLY A 1050 -6.73 -0.45 28.20
C GLY A 1050 -7.26 0.05 29.55
N GLU A 1051 -6.42 0.66 30.37
CA GLU A 1051 -6.82 1.15 31.70
C GLU A 1051 -7.72 2.37 31.56
N ILE A 1052 -8.82 2.38 32.31
CA ILE A 1052 -9.81 3.46 32.28
C ILE A 1052 -9.61 4.36 33.49
N ASN A 1053 -9.56 5.67 33.26
CA ASN A 1053 -9.58 6.69 34.30
C ASN A 1053 -10.67 7.72 33.98
N GLU A 1054 -11.24 8.36 35.02
CA GLU A 1054 -12.13 9.50 34.81
C GLU A 1054 -11.36 10.66 34.16
N ALA A 1055 -11.99 11.32 33.19
CA ALA A 1055 -11.36 12.47 32.55
C ALA A 1055 -11.37 13.66 33.51
N LYS A 1056 -10.22 14.30 33.71
CA LYS A 1056 -10.15 15.59 34.40
C LYS A 1056 -11.01 16.61 33.65
N PHE A 1057 -11.70 17.47 34.39
CA PHE A 1057 -12.46 18.58 33.81
C PHE A 1057 -11.50 19.48 33.01
N GLU A 1058 -11.88 19.77 31.77
CA GLU A 1058 -11.20 20.76 30.93
C GLU A 1058 -12.24 21.84 30.60
N PRO A 1059 -11.93 23.14 30.76
CA PRO A 1059 -12.87 24.19 30.38
C PRO A 1059 -13.18 24.14 28.88
N ARG A 1060 -14.34 24.68 28.51
CA ARG A 1060 -14.80 24.68 27.12
C ARG A 1060 -13.77 25.36 26.20
N LYS A 1061 -13.18 24.57 25.29
CA LYS A 1061 -12.12 25.05 24.40
C LYS A 1061 -12.68 25.88 23.26
N ASP A 1062 -12.13 27.09 23.08
CA ASP A 1062 -12.37 27.94 21.92
C ASP A 1062 -11.90 27.26 20.61
N ILE A 1063 -12.32 27.81 19.47
CA ILE A 1063 -12.07 27.26 18.14
C ILE A 1063 -11.38 28.26 17.21
N LYS A 1064 -10.06 28.40 17.35
CA LYS A 1064 -9.26 29.22 16.42
C LYS A 1064 -8.13 28.42 15.80
N LEU A 1065 -7.96 28.54 14.49
CA LEU A 1065 -6.73 28.11 13.81
C LEU A 1065 -5.67 29.20 14.01
N LYS A 1066 -4.39 28.83 14.01
CA LYS A 1066 -3.28 29.82 13.98
C LYS A 1066 -3.39 30.84 12.84
N THR A 1067 -4.14 30.50 11.79
CA THR A 1067 -4.36 31.31 10.60
C THR A 1067 -5.69 32.06 10.58
N THR A 1068 -6.54 31.89 11.58
CA THR A 1068 -7.78 32.68 11.71
C THR A 1068 -7.37 34.13 11.98
N LYS A 1069 -7.84 35.08 11.18
CA LYS A 1069 -7.56 36.51 11.42
C LYS A 1069 -8.08 36.86 12.82
N LYS A 1070 -7.24 37.56 13.61
CA LYS A 1070 -7.57 38.00 14.96
C LYS A 1070 -8.79 38.90 14.94
#